data_AF-G0NSY7-F1
#
_entry.id   AF-G0NSY7-F1
#
_cell.length_a   1.000
_cell.length_b   1.000
_cell.length_c   1.000
_cell.angle_alpha   90.00
_cell.angle_beta   90.00
_cell.angle_gamma   90.00
#
_symmetry.space_group_name_H-M   'P 1'
#
loop_
_entity.id
_entity.type
_entity.pdbx_description
1 polymer ?
#
loop_
_entity_poly.entity_id
_entity_poly.type
_entity_poly.pdbx_seq_one_letter_code
_entity_poly.pdbx_strand_id
1 'polypeptide(L)'
;MPSYLSNIPQLALKEILCYLDHKSILPLRKTCHSIRNSIGHLKPDLHFTSIHFQLTPNNIFIELFYKEETLRKCVTICYIKTESGCEIRCGPKKIHLENEDFAEVALGDYELFLTYQSMTLNWFELNLEYFQLDPLADTRVLEPIAQKVLNRTETVLARKDRPLKTENFRMTVIRQEQAVKILKMIDTESLKLVSIHGKTLTPMIRMKCDELEKLEQWKKAEKLELWRFNFVSPIEKIIHFVEVNVFLKMVSMNDVLEVKKIFLQSSKLQKVSIKYDYFKDADQFIPVLGQFQYKPSQYGERKWSWFYRHSNSNHVLCITQTSHITPKPKYIEFVLLKTLDLTRAELEVLYPYKRCEPTLKLTRGSSHILLLPFIFLFKTLDFLFNFSFPSSSIMNKLLLSLLFFSFLAIVFAHPHHHHHKKRGGVKKIVKVITVGSGKPGFPGKRPQKHSSSSSSSSSSEEILADPVTDAPPKCDDGWLSFKRPTGLWCVLVGNKGGGNHQFSHSEAEKICEQHSATLTGLQNDEERMEVANEALHQLGEIKIENGAVWLGAETTPACKQKNCGPHDTFKWTDGHTIGTAGFHFGKNEPDENNYDGIHACLQQIVMTKTFKQQAHEEWLDAFKHGDLDKYKCENPEKPKTRLYACGRKAR
;
A
#
# COMPACT_ATOMS: atom_id res chain seq x y z
N MET A 1 -17.61 -53.96 -0.78
CA MET A 1 -16.89 -53.19 0.26
C MET A 1 -17.34 -53.67 1.64
N PRO A 2 -16.49 -53.65 2.68
CA PRO A 2 -16.90 -53.96 4.05
C PRO A 2 -17.93 -52.93 4.56
N SER A 3 -19.00 -53.39 5.21
CA SER A 3 -20.13 -52.56 5.65
C SER A 3 -19.82 -51.61 6.82
N TYR A 4 -18.80 -51.92 7.62
CA TYR A 4 -18.51 -51.24 8.89
C TYR A 4 -18.27 -49.72 8.77
N LEU A 5 -17.56 -49.26 7.74
CA LEU A 5 -17.25 -47.84 7.54
C LEU A 5 -18.49 -46.98 7.23
N SER A 6 -19.54 -47.58 6.65
CA SER A 6 -20.79 -46.86 6.33
C SER A 6 -21.68 -46.62 7.56
N ASN A 7 -21.44 -47.35 8.66
CA ASN A 7 -22.33 -47.45 9.81
C ASN A 7 -21.83 -46.70 11.06
N ILE A 8 -20.75 -45.91 10.94
CA ILE A 8 -20.21 -45.12 12.07
C ILE A 8 -21.24 -44.03 12.44
N PRO A 9 -21.74 -43.97 13.70
CA PRO A 9 -22.72 -42.95 14.11
C PRO A 9 -22.15 -41.54 13.91
N GLN A 10 -22.97 -40.60 13.44
CA GLN A 10 -22.52 -39.24 13.09
C GLN A 10 -21.83 -38.51 14.24
N LEU A 11 -22.26 -38.74 15.49
CA LEU A 11 -21.61 -38.20 16.69
C LEU A 11 -20.19 -38.78 16.88
N ALA A 12 -20.05 -40.10 16.80
CA ALA A 12 -18.74 -40.76 16.92
C ALA A 12 -17.79 -40.35 15.77
N LEU A 13 -18.31 -40.24 14.54
CA LEU A 13 -17.53 -39.77 13.39
C LEU A 13 -17.09 -38.30 13.57
N LYS A 14 -17.95 -37.44 14.13
CA LYS A 14 -17.58 -36.05 14.47
C LYS A 14 -16.42 -36.00 15.45
N GLU A 15 -16.51 -36.72 16.58
CA GLU A 15 -15.45 -36.73 17.59
C GLU A 15 -14.14 -37.31 17.02
N ILE A 16 -14.20 -38.38 16.22
CA ILE A 16 -13.03 -38.91 15.49
C ILE A 16 -12.40 -37.84 14.60
N LEU A 17 -13.19 -37.15 13.77
CA LEU A 17 -12.69 -36.14 12.84
C LEU A 17 -12.05 -34.94 13.55
N CYS A 18 -12.45 -34.61 14.79
CA CYS A 18 -11.81 -33.55 15.57
C CYS A 18 -10.34 -33.84 15.92
N TYR A 19 -9.92 -35.12 15.97
CA TYR A 19 -8.53 -35.53 16.23
C TYR A 19 -7.69 -35.81 14.95
N LEU A 20 -8.28 -35.64 13.76
CA LEU A 20 -7.61 -35.95 12.50
C LEU A 20 -7.16 -34.68 11.78
N ASP A 21 -6.00 -34.76 11.11
CA ASP A 21 -5.50 -33.68 10.25
C ASP A 21 -5.91 -33.89 8.79
N HIS A 22 -5.55 -32.95 7.91
CA HIS A 22 -5.79 -33.08 6.46
C HIS A 22 -5.20 -34.37 5.84
N LYS A 23 -4.04 -34.87 6.32
CA LYS A 23 -3.41 -36.10 5.81
C LYS A 23 -4.29 -37.33 6.07
N SER A 24 -5.18 -37.25 7.06
CA SER A 24 -6.12 -38.30 7.44
C SER A 24 -7.54 -38.05 6.90
N ILE A 25 -8.06 -36.81 7.03
CA ILE A 25 -9.42 -36.43 6.60
C ILE A 25 -9.59 -36.53 5.08
N LEU A 26 -8.61 -36.08 4.30
CA LEU A 26 -8.75 -36.03 2.83
C LEU A 26 -8.74 -37.44 2.18
N PRO A 27 -7.88 -38.39 2.57
CA PRO A 27 -8.03 -39.79 2.13
C PRO A 27 -9.31 -40.43 2.65
N LEU A 28 -9.70 -40.18 3.91
CA LEU A 28 -10.94 -40.73 4.50
C LEU A 28 -12.18 -40.30 3.68
N ARG A 29 -12.27 -39.02 3.28
CA ARG A 29 -13.29 -38.46 2.36
C ARG A 29 -13.28 -39.11 0.97
N LYS A 30 -12.16 -39.70 0.53
CA LYS A 30 -12.06 -40.40 -0.76
C LYS A 30 -12.55 -41.86 -0.66
N THR A 31 -12.62 -42.48 0.53
CA THR A 31 -12.96 -43.92 0.69
C THR A 31 -14.38 -44.36 0.29
N CYS A 32 -15.45 -43.70 0.77
CA CYS A 32 -16.83 -44.09 0.44
C CYS A 32 -17.80 -42.88 0.46
N HIS A 33 -18.97 -43.03 -0.15
CA HIS A 33 -19.97 -41.96 -0.26
C HIS A 33 -20.58 -41.53 1.08
N SER A 34 -20.86 -42.48 1.99
CA SER A 34 -21.40 -42.16 3.33
C SER A 34 -20.47 -41.21 4.08
N ILE A 35 -19.21 -41.62 4.27
CA ILE A 35 -18.17 -40.82 4.94
C ILE A 35 -17.91 -39.49 4.20
N ARG A 36 -17.89 -39.49 2.85
CA ARG A 36 -17.71 -38.27 2.06
C ARG A 36 -18.80 -37.23 2.31
N ASN A 37 -20.05 -37.69 2.40
CA ASN A 37 -21.20 -36.84 2.69
C ASN A 37 -21.17 -36.39 4.16
N SER A 38 -20.90 -37.29 5.10
CA SER A 38 -20.77 -36.95 6.53
C SER A 38 -19.67 -35.92 6.78
N ILE A 39 -18.47 -36.05 6.18
CA ILE A 39 -17.41 -35.04 6.27
C ILE A 39 -17.86 -33.72 5.61
N GLY A 40 -18.61 -33.78 4.51
CA GLY A 40 -19.21 -32.60 3.87
C GLY A 40 -20.21 -31.85 4.76
N HIS A 41 -21.02 -32.56 5.53
CA HIS A 41 -21.97 -31.97 6.48
C HIS A 41 -21.32 -31.52 7.80
N LEU A 42 -20.34 -32.27 8.30
CA LEU A 42 -19.66 -32.00 9.57
C LEU A 42 -18.62 -30.88 9.47
N LYS A 43 -18.08 -30.60 8.26
CA LYS A 43 -17.05 -29.59 7.98
C LYS A 43 -15.92 -29.56 9.04
N PRO A 44 -15.23 -30.70 9.30
CA PRO A 44 -14.22 -30.77 10.35
C PRO A 44 -13.03 -29.87 10.04
N ASP A 45 -12.50 -29.18 11.05
CA ASP A 45 -11.31 -28.35 10.88
C ASP A 45 -10.09 -29.19 10.47
N LEU A 46 -9.18 -28.60 9.69
CA LEU A 46 -8.01 -29.27 9.14
C LEU A 46 -6.73 -28.97 9.94
N HIS A 47 -6.84 -28.20 11.02
CA HIS A 47 -5.81 -27.86 12.01
C HIS A 47 -4.55 -27.17 11.45
N PHE A 48 -4.62 -26.60 10.24
CA PHE A 48 -3.55 -25.74 9.74
C PHE A 48 -3.65 -24.33 10.33
N THR A 49 -2.48 -23.74 10.56
CA THR A 49 -2.33 -22.37 11.04
C THR A 49 -2.03 -21.38 9.93
N SER A 50 -1.49 -21.82 8.80
CA SER A 50 -1.38 -20.97 7.61
C SER A 50 -1.72 -21.73 6.36
N ILE A 51 -2.28 -21.03 5.37
CA ILE A 51 -2.41 -21.49 4.00
C ILE A 51 -1.83 -20.46 3.04
N HIS A 52 -0.86 -20.88 2.23
CA HIS A 52 -0.34 -20.07 1.12
C HIS A 52 -0.74 -20.73 -0.20
N PHE A 53 -1.34 -19.97 -1.10
CA PHE A 53 -1.63 -20.37 -2.48
C PHE A 53 -0.71 -19.59 -3.42
N GLN A 54 -0.07 -20.26 -4.37
CA GLN A 54 0.85 -19.64 -5.32
C GLN A 54 0.69 -20.19 -6.73
N LEU A 55 0.49 -19.29 -7.70
CA LEU A 55 0.26 -19.62 -9.12
C LEU A 55 1.50 -19.35 -9.99
N THR A 56 1.84 -20.30 -10.86
CA THR A 56 2.85 -20.18 -11.94
C THR A 56 2.22 -20.65 -13.28
N PRO A 57 2.81 -20.36 -14.46
CA PRO A 57 2.20 -20.70 -15.75
C PRO A 57 1.86 -22.20 -15.94
N ASN A 58 2.65 -23.09 -15.32
CA ASN A 58 2.56 -24.54 -15.47
C ASN A 58 2.39 -25.29 -14.13
N ASN A 59 2.31 -24.59 -13.00
CA ASN A 59 2.20 -25.21 -11.68
C ASN A 59 1.40 -24.34 -10.70
N ILE A 60 0.61 -24.96 -9.83
CA ILE A 60 0.05 -24.34 -8.64
C ILE A 60 0.64 -25.00 -7.40
N PHE A 61 0.99 -24.20 -6.40
CA PHE A 61 1.44 -24.67 -5.09
C PHE A 61 0.40 -24.28 -4.03
N ILE A 62 0.05 -25.22 -3.16
CA ILE A 62 -0.72 -24.97 -1.94
C ILE A 62 0.10 -25.47 -0.76
N GLU A 63 0.41 -24.57 0.17
CA GLU A 63 1.22 -24.86 1.34
C GLU A 63 0.39 -24.76 2.61
N LEU A 64 0.34 -25.83 3.39
CA LEU A 64 -0.38 -25.91 4.66
C LEU A 64 0.60 -26.01 5.84
N PHE A 65 0.55 -25.07 6.77
CA PHE A 65 1.51 -24.98 7.88
C PHE A 65 0.90 -25.36 9.23
N TYR A 66 1.61 -26.17 10.00
CA TYR A 66 1.11 -26.79 11.23
C TYR A 66 1.85 -26.33 12.49
N LYS A 67 1.17 -26.44 13.65
CA LYS A 67 1.68 -26.06 14.97
C LYS A 67 2.16 -27.30 15.73
N GLU A 68 3.35 -27.78 15.38
CA GLU A 68 4.03 -28.89 16.05
C GLU A 68 5.46 -28.50 16.46
N GLU A 69 6.04 -29.25 17.42
CA GLU A 69 7.34 -28.96 18.03
C GLU A 69 8.55 -29.49 17.23
N THR A 70 8.33 -30.20 16.11
CA THR A 70 9.42 -30.86 15.35
C THR A 70 9.42 -30.55 13.84
N LEU A 71 10.45 -31.03 13.14
CA LEU A 71 11.07 -30.38 11.97
C LEU A 71 10.29 -30.34 10.64
N ARG A 72 9.00 -30.73 10.56
CA ARG A 72 8.21 -30.68 9.30
C ARG A 72 6.97 -29.80 9.40
N LYS A 73 7.23 -28.49 9.49
CA LYS A 73 6.25 -27.41 9.70
C LYS A 73 5.30 -27.13 8.52
N CYS A 74 5.57 -27.67 7.32
CA CYS A 74 4.80 -27.39 6.10
C CYS A 74 4.47 -28.69 5.32
N VAL A 75 3.28 -28.74 4.71
CA VAL A 75 2.95 -29.65 3.61
C VAL A 75 2.69 -28.83 2.35
N THR A 76 3.65 -28.86 1.42
CA THR A 76 3.52 -28.32 0.07
C THR A 76 2.88 -29.38 -0.85
N ILE A 77 1.74 -29.04 -1.45
CA ILE A 77 1.10 -29.79 -2.54
C ILE A 77 1.33 -29.01 -3.83
N CYS A 78 1.90 -29.66 -4.85
CA CYS A 78 2.24 -29.06 -6.14
C CYS A 78 1.42 -29.75 -7.24
N TYR A 79 0.64 -28.99 -7.99
CA TYR A 79 -0.21 -29.43 -9.09
C TYR A 79 0.44 -28.96 -10.39
N ILE A 80 0.94 -29.88 -11.19
CA ILE A 80 1.80 -29.60 -12.34
C ILE A 80 1.03 -29.91 -13.62
N LYS A 81 1.03 -28.96 -14.56
CA LYS A 81 0.53 -29.15 -15.92
C LYS A 81 1.48 -30.06 -16.71
N THR A 82 0.93 -31.12 -17.31
CA THR A 82 1.65 -32.02 -18.21
C THR A 82 0.92 -32.10 -19.56
N GLU A 83 1.55 -32.70 -20.57
CA GLU A 83 0.94 -32.83 -21.91
C GLU A 83 -0.35 -33.66 -21.89
N SER A 84 -0.42 -34.65 -21.00
CA SER A 84 -1.54 -35.57 -20.81
C SER A 84 -2.53 -35.19 -19.69
N GLY A 85 -2.36 -34.08 -18.97
CA GLY A 85 -3.22 -33.69 -17.84
C GLY A 85 -2.49 -33.05 -16.65
N CYS A 86 -2.69 -33.59 -15.46
CA CYS A 86 -2.13 -33.06 -14.20
C CYS A 86 -1.23 -34.09 -13.48
N GLU A 87 -0.04 -33.70 -13.00
CA GLU A 87 0.73 -34.46 -12.00
C GLU A 87 0.64 -33.76 -10.64
N ILE A 88 0.08 -34.43 -9.63
CA ILE A 88 0.04 -33.95 -8.24
C ILE A 88 1.25 -34.53 -7.49
N ARG A 89 2.08 -33.67 -6.89
CA ARG A 89 3.19 -34.03 -5.99
C ARG A 89 2.89 -33.60 -4.57
N CYS A 90 3.04 -34.51 -3.60
CA CYS A 90 2.88 -34.25 -2.17
C CYS A 90 3.93 -35.05 -1.39
N GLY A 91 5.03 -34.40 -1.00
CA GLY A 91 6.21 -35.07 -0.46
C GLY A 91 6.74 -36.14 -1.43
N PRO A 92 6.94 -37.40 -1.00
CA PRO A 92 7.38 -38.49 -1.88
C PRO A 92 6.27 -39.05 -2.78
N LYS A 93 5.00 -38.69 -2.55
CA LYS A 93 3.87 -39.21 -3.33
C LYS A 93 3.70 -38.41 -4.62
N LYS A 94 3.50 -39.13 -5.72
CA LYS A 94 3.11 -38.61 -7.04
C LYS A 94 1.84 -39.29 -7.49
N ILE A 95 0.92 -38.54 -8.11
CA ILE A 95 -0.30 -39.04 -8.74
C ILE A 95 -0.42 -38.35 -10.09
N HIS A 96 -0.61 -39.10 -11.17
CA HIS A 96 -0.98 -38.54 -12.47
C HIS A 96 -2.50 -38.67 -12.66
N LEU A 97 -3.13 -37.63 -13.21
CA LEU A 97 -4.53 -37.58 -13.59
C LEU A 97 -4.59 -37.22 -15.08
N GLU A 98 -4.95 -38.19 -15.90
CA GLU A 98 -5.07 -38.02 -17.35
C GLU A 98 -6.30 -37.16 -17.70
N ASN A 99 -6.14 -36.26 -18.67
CA ASN A 99 -7.16 -35.34 -19.20
C ASN A 99 -7.75 -34.31 -18.20
N GLU A 100 -7.21 -34.21 -16.99
CA GLU A 100 -7.66 -33.25 -15.96
C GLU A 100 -6.91 -31.90 -16.04
N ASP A 101 -7.64 -30.78 -15.89
CA ASP A 101 -7.04 -29.44 -15.77
C ASP A 101 -6.39 -29.25 -14.40
N PHE A 102 -5.08 -29.06 -14.37
CA PHE A 102 -4.31 -28.83 -13.15
C PHE A 102 -4.85 -27.68 -12.29
N ALA A 103 -5.49 -26.66 -12.90
CA ALA A 103 -6.09 -25.55 -12.19
C ALA A 103 -7.46 -25.86 -11.56
N GLU A 104 -8.36 -26.61 -12.21
CA GLU A 104 -9.56 -27.14 -11.54
C GLU A 104 -9.19 -28.11 -10.41
N VAL A 105 -8.23 -29.02 -10.62
CA VAL A 105 -7.80 -29.99 -9.60
C VAL A 105 -7.27 -29.27 -8.36
N ALA A 106 -6.38 -28.29 -8.54
CA ALA A 106 -5.86 -27.48 -7.44
C ALA A 106 -6.96 -26.66 -6.74
N LEU A 107 -7.88 -26.07 -7.51
CA LEU A 107 -8.98 -25.28 -6.96
C LEU A 107 -10.03 -26.12 -6.23
N GLY A 108 -10.23 -27.38 -6.61
CA GLY A 108 -11.11 -28.32 -5.92
C GLY A 108 -10.61 -28.67 -4.52
N ASP A 109 -9.32 -28.97 -4.38
CA ASP A 109 -8.70 -29.19 -3.07
C ASP A 109 -8.60 -27.88 -2.26
N TYR A 110 -8.29 -26.73 -2.88
CA TYR A 110 -8.29 -25.41 -2.22
C TYR A 110 -9.68 -24.99 -1.69
N GLU A 111 -10.75 -25.22 -2.46
CA GLU A 111 -12.14 -24.98 -2.04
C GLU A 111 -12.50 -25.81 -0.80
N LEU A 112 -12.01 -27.06 -0.69
CA LEU A 112 -12.18 -27.86 0.52
C LEU A 112 -11.41 -27.28 1.72
N PHE A 113 -10.16 -26.84 1.53
CA PHE A 113 -9.36 -26.28 2.62
C PHE A 113 -9.98 -25.00 3.19
N LEU A 114 -10.40 -24.08 2.32
CA LEU A 114 -11.07 -22.84 2.75
C LEU A 114 -12.48 -23.07 3.29
N THR A 115 -13.21 -24.09 2.81
CA THR A 115 -14.53 -24.44 3.35
C THR A 115 -14.43 -24.96 4.77
N TYR A 116 -13.48 -25.86 5.03
CA TYR A 116 -13.32 -26.55 6.31
C TYR A 116 -12.55 -25.76 7.38
N GLN A 117 -11.71 -24.79 6.99
CA GLN A 117 -11.04 -23.92 7.97
C GLN A 117 -12.06 -23.13 8.80
N SER A 118 -12.01 -23.31 10.12
CA SER A 118 -12.87 -22.63 11.10
C SER A 118 -12.07 -21.87 12.17
N MET A 119 -10.85 -22.34 12.50
CA MET A 119 -9.92 -21.66 13.37
C MET A 119 -9.28 -20.42 12.72
N THR A 120 -8.92 -19.43 13.53
CA THR A 120 -8.15 -18.25 13.10
C THR A 120 -6.79 -18.69 12.56
N LEU A 121 -6.48 -18.30 11.33
CA LEU A 121 -5.18 -18.51 10.71
C LEU A 121 -4.15 -17.49 11.21
N ASN A 122 -2.90 -17.91 11.39
CA ASN A 122 -1.76 -17.02 11.45
C ASN A 122 -1.58 -16.27 10.11
N TRP A 123 -1.58 -16.98 8.98
CA TRP A 123 -1.48 -16.38 7.65
C TRP A 123 -2.48 -16.96 6.64
N PHE A 124 -3.11 -16.07 5.87
CA PHE A 124 -3.76 -16.38 4.60
C PHE A 124 -3.03 -15.63 3.50
N GLU A 125 -2.39 -16.36 2.58
CA GLU A 125 -1.58 -15.78 1.51
C GLU A 125 -2.06 -16.24 0.13
N LEU A 126 -2.37 -15.29 -0.76
CA LEU A 126 -2.88 -15.52 -2.11
C LEU A 126 -1.99 -14.85 -3.16
N ASN A 127 -0.98 -15.58 -3.62
CA ASN A 127 -0.02 -15.12 -4.62
C ASN A 127 -0.49 -15.54 -6.03
N LEU A 128 -1.33 -14.71 -6.64
CA LEU A 128 -1.83 -14.92 -8.00
C LEU A 128 -0.76 -14.82 -9.10
N GLU A 129 0.43 -14.31 -8.78
CA GLU A 129 1.56 -14.21 -9.71
C GLU A 129 2.86 -14.64 -9.00
N TYR A 130 3.66 -15.48 -9.66
CA TYR A 130 4.91 -15.99 -9.10
C TYR A 130 6.02 -14.93 -9.13
N PHE A 131 6.66 -14.70 -7.98
CA PHE A 131 7.81 -13.81 -7.90
C PHE A 131 9.12 -14.55 -8.18
N GLN A 132 9.77 -14.16 -9.29
CA GLN A 132 11.17 -14.44 -9.63
C GLN A 132 11.55 -15.91 -9.84
N LEU A 133 11.62 -16.30 -11.12
CA LEU A 133 12.80 -17.00 -11.64
C LEU A 133 12.86 -17.02 -13.18
N ASP A 134 11.70 -16.90 -13.86
CA ASP A 134 11.60 -16.95 -15.31
C ASP A 134 11.12 -15.60 -15.91
N PRO A 135 12.00 -14.80 -16.55
CA PRO A 135 11.64 -13.61 -17.30
C PRO A 135 10.93 -13.88 -18.65
N LEU A 136 10.80 -15.14 -19.05
CA LEU A 136 10.13 -15.59 -20.28
C LEU A 136 8.74 -16.19 -19.99
N ALA A 137 8.33 -16.26 -18.72
CA ALA A 137 7.03 -16.78 -18.30
C ALA A 137 5.88 -15.99 -18.94
N ASP A 138 5.12 -16.64 -19.83
CA ASP A 138 4.07 -15.97 -20.58
C ASP A 138 2.92 -15.52 -19.67
N THR A 139 2.88 -14.22 -19.40
CA THR A 139 1.84 -13.59 -18.59
C THR A 139 0.45 -13.68 -19.21
N ARG A 140 0.36 -13.89 -20.54
CA ARG A 140 -0.90 -14.07 -21.28
C ARG A 140 -1.61 -15.38 -20.85
N VAL A 141 -0.84 -16.38 -20.39
CA VAL A 141 -1.36 -17.66 -19.88
C VAL A 141 -1.72 -17.56 -18.39
N LEU A 142 -0.99 -16.75 -17.61
CA LEU A 142 -1.24 -16.56 -16.18
C LEU A 142 -2.57 -15.84 -15.89
N GLU A 143 -2.88 -14.77 -16.64
CA GLU A 143 -4.01 -13.88 -16.32
C GLU A 143 -5.39 -14.58 -16.29
N PRO A 144 -5.77 -15.43 -17.26
CA PRO A 144 -7.01 -16.20 -17.18
C PRO A 144 -7.08 -17.12 -15.95
N ILE A 145 -5.96 -17.74 -15.58
CA ILE A 145 -5.88 -18.65 -14.43
C ILE A 145 -5.92 -17.86 -13.12
N ALA A 146 -5.24 -16.72 -13.04
CA ALA A 146 -5.29 -15.80 -11.90
C ALA A 146 -6.72 -15.29 -11.66
N GLN A 147 -7.44 -14.91 -12.73
CA GLN A 147 -8.83 -14.46 -12.62
C GLN A 147 -9.79 -15.61 -12.25
N LYS A 148 -9.55 -16.82 -12.76
CA LYS A 148 -10.26 -18.06 -12.36
C LYS A 148 -10.07 -18.35 -10.87
N VAL A 149 -8.84 -18.31 -10.37
CA VAL A 149 -8.51 -18.48 -8.94
C VAL A 149 -9.15 -17.39 -8.08
N LEU A 150 -9.06 -16.12 -8.49
CA LEU A 150 -9.66 -14.98 -7.79
C LEU A 150 -11.18 -15.13 -7.66
N ASN A 151 -11.87 -15.42 -8.76
CA ASN A 151 -13.32 -15.60 -8.77
C ASN A 151 -13.76 -16.81 -7.94
N ARG A 152 -13.02 -17.93 -8.00
CA ARG A 152 -13.32 -19.13 -7.20
C ARG A 152 -13.09 -18.86 -5.71
N THR A 153 -12.02 -18.16 -5.34
CA THR A 153 -11.75 -17.75 -3.95
C THR A 153 -12.84 -16.82 -3.41
N GLU A 154 -13.22 -15.79 -4.18
CA GLU A 154 -14.33 -14.88 -3.84
C GLU A 154 -15.64 -15.66 -3.65
N THR A 155 -15.92 -16.64 -4.50
CA THR A 155 -17.10 -17.52 -4.41
C THR A 155 -17.10 -18.41 -3.15
N VAL A 156 -15.96 -19.01 -2.81
CA VAL A 156 -15.85 -19.91 -1.65
C VAL A 156 -15.95 -19.13 -0.33
N LEU A 157 -15.30 -17.96 -0.25
CA LEU A 157 -15.37 -17.12 0.94
C LEU A 157 -16.78 -16.52 1.13
N ALA A 158 -17.46 -16.09 0.05
CA ALA A 158 -18.84 -15.61 0.10
C ALA A 158 -19.87 -16.68 0.54
N ARG A 159 -19.53 -17.97 0.42
CA ARG A 159 -20.36 -19.10 0.87
C ARG A 159 -20.17 -19.48 2.34
N LYS A 160 -19.21 -18.90 3.05
CA LYS A 160 -18.99 -19.21 4.47
C LYS A 160 -20.00 -18.47 5.34
N ASP A 161 -20.57 -19.19 6.31
CA ASP A 161 -21.52 -18.66 7.30
C ASP A 161 -20.93 -17.54 8.19
N ARG A 162 -19.60 -17.35 8.14
CA ARG A 162 -18.80 -16.34 8.85
C ARG A 162 -17.58 -15.95 7.99
N PRO A 163 -17.10 -14.69 8.05
CA PRO A 163 -15.86 -14.25 7.40
C PRO A 163 -14.65 -15.13 7.76
N LEU A 164 -13.64 -15.17 6.88
CA LEU A 164 -12.42 -15.94 7.15
C LEU A 164 -11.58 -15.23 8.21
N LYS A 165 -11.27 -15.92 9.31
CA LYS A 165 -10.41 -15.39 10.38
C LYS A 165 -8.93 -15.59 10.06
N THR A 166 -8.17 -14.50 10.02
CA THR A 166 -6.71 -14.55 9.91
C THR A 166 -6.06 -13.34 10.57
N GLU A 167 -4.93 -13.53 11.24
CA GLU A 167 -4.13 -12.44 11.81
C GLU A 167 -3.35 -11.67 10.74
N ASN A 168 -2.85 -12.34 9.71
CA ASN A 168 -2.04 -11.75 8.65
C ASN A 168 -2.63 -12.11 7.28
N PHE A 169 -2.96 -11.10 6.49
CA PHE A 169 -3.42 -11.23 5.11
C PHE A 169 -2.29 -10.83 4.16
N ARG A 170 -1.92 -11.70 3.20
CA ARG A 170 -1.11 -11.32 2.04
C ARG A 170 -1.80 -11.61 0.72
N MET A 171 -1.69 -10.70 -0.24
CA MET A 171 -2.13 -10.94 -1.62
C MET A 171 -1.20 -10.25 -2.64
N THR A 172 -0.92 -10.95 -3.74
CA THR A 172 -0.30 -10.35 -4.94
C THR A 172 -1.39 -9.82 -5.86
N VAL A 173 -1.29 -8.55 -6.28
CA VAL A 173 -2.26 -7.88 -7.16
C VAL A 173 -1.59 -6.98 -8.20
N ILE A 174 -2.33 -6.71 -9.27
CA ILE A 174 -2.02 -5.70 -10.30
C ILE A 174 -2.70 -4.37 -9.95
N ARG A 175 -3.94 -4.41 -9.45
CA ARG A 175 -4.72 -3.22 -9.04
C ARG A 175 -5.47 -3.45 -7.71
N GLN A 176 -5.87 -2.39 -7.03
CA GLN A 176 -6.49 -2.45 -5.68
C GLN A 176 -7.80 -3.26 -5.64
N GLU A 177 -8.56 -3.31 -6.73
CA GLU A 177 -9.88 -3.94 -6.81
C GLU A 177 -9.81 -5.45 -6.57
N GLN A 178 -8.69 -6.08 -6.95
CA GLN A 178 -8.41 -7.50 -6.68
C GLN A 178 -8.23 -7.75 -5.17
N ALA A 179 -7.53 -6.84 -4.48
CA ALA A 179 -7.38 -6.92 -3.02
C ALA A 179 -8.72 -6.66 -2.31
N VAL A 180 -9.47 -5.63 -2.73
CA VAL A 180 -10.80 -5.30 -2.19
C VAL A 180 -11.76 -6.48 -2.26
N LYS A 181 -11.77 -7.24 -3.37
CA LYS A 181 -12.61 -8.44 -3.56
C LYS A 181 -12.44 -9.49 -2.47
N ILE A 182 -11.22 -9.74 -2.01
CA ILE A 182 -10.94 -10.77 -1.01
C ILE A 182 -10.87 -10.18 0.40
N LEU A 183 -10.24 -9.02 0.59
CA LEU A 183 -10.07 -8.38 1.89
C LEU A 183 -11.42 -8.05 2.56
N LYS A 184 -12.45 -7.68 1.80
CA LYS A 184 -13.82 -7.45 2.32
C LYS A 184 -14.45 -8.69 2.98
N MET A 185 -13.92 -9.89 2.73
CA MET A 185 -14.42 -11.18 3.24
C MET A 185 -13.60 -11.73 4.43
N ILE A 186 -12.60 -10.97 4.89
CA ILE A 186 -11.79 -11.29 6.07
C ILE A 186 -12.44 -10.75 7.34
N ASP A 187 -12.35 -11.50 8.44
CA ASP A 187 -12.86 -11.11 9.76
C ASP A 187 -12.03 -9.97 10.37
N THR A 188 -12.66 -8.81 10.46
CA THR A 188 -12.05 -7.54 10.86
C THR A 188 -11.46 -7.53 12.28
N GLU A 189 -12.01 -8.32 13.21
CA GLU A 189 -11.51 -8.33 14.60
C GLU A 189 -10.33 -9.30 14.80
N SER A 190 -10.12 -10.24 13.87
CA SER A 190 -8.93 -11.10 13.84
C SER A 190 -7.72 -10.45 13.15
N LEU A 191 -7.94 -9.52 12.22
CA LEU A 191 -6.96 -9.04 11.27
C LEU A 191 -6.01 -7.97 11.85
N LYS A 192 -4.72 -8.30 11.90
CA LYS A 192 -3.66 -7.40 12.38
C LYS A 192 -2.83 -6.81 11.24
N LEU A 193 -2.46 -7.61 10.24
CA LEU A 193 -1.60 -7.18 9.11
C LEU A 193 -2.31 -7.30 7.77
N VAL A 194 -2.30 -6.20 7.00
CA VAL A 194 -2.59 -6.18 5.56
C VAL A 194 -1.28 -6.00 4.79
N SER A 195 -0.89 -7.01 4.01
CA SER A 195 0.33 -7.01 3.17
C SER A 195 -0.06 -7.16 1.70
N ILE A 196 0.13 -6.13 0.87
CA ILE A 196 -0.26 -6.16 -0.55
C ILE A 196 0.99 -6.01 -1.42
N HIS A 197 1.19 -6.95 -2.34
CA HIS A 197 2.40 -7.05 -3.16
C HIS A 197 2.09 -6.81 -4.65
N GLY A 198 2.85 -5.92 -5.30
CA GLY A 198 2.77 -5.66 -6.73
C GLY A 198 3.62 -6.59 -7.58
N LYS A 199 3.23 -6.81 -8.83
CA LYS A 199 3.92 -7.69 -9.80
C LYS A 199 5.41 -7.40 -9.95
N THR A 200 5.75 -6.15 -10.28
CA THR A 200 7.06 -5.74 -10.81
C THR A 200 7.82 -4.84 -9.84
N LEU A 201 9.14 -5.07 -9.73
CA LEU A 201 10.04 -4.17 -9.00
C LEU A 201 10.39 -2.90 -9.80
N THR A 202 10.48 -3.02 -11.13
CA THR A 202 10.88 -1.92 -12.02
C THR A 202 10.10 -2.00 -13.34
N PRO A 203 9.20 -1.05 -13.65
CA PRO A 203 8.65 -0.06 -12.72
C PRO A 203 7.85 -0.74 -11.60
N MET A 204 7.67 -0.05 -10.48
CA MET A 204 6.58 -0.38 -9.56
C MET A 204 5.27 0.24 -10.10
N ILE A 205 4.16 -0.48 -9.94
CA ILE A 205 2.83 -0.01 -10.39
C ILE A 205 2.38 1.16 -9.48
N ARG A 206 1.68 2.17 -10.03
CA ARG A 206 1.05 3.23 -9.21
C ARG A 206 -0.07 2.63 -8.37
N MET A 207 -0.01 2.77 -7.06
CA MET A 207 -1.02 2.26 -6.13
C MET A 207 -1.71 3.43 -5.42
N LYS A 208 -3.01 3.55 -5.66
CA LYS A 208 -3.93 4.33 -4.83
C LYS A 208 -4.56 3.39 -3.79
N CYS A 209 -5.15 3.96 -2.74
CA CYS A 209 -5.89 3.20 -1.72
C CYS A 209 -7.36 3.63 -1.58
N ASP A 210 -7.90 4.35 -2.56
CA ASP A 210 -9.21 5.02 -2.46
C ASP A 210 -10.40 4.05 -2.34
N GLU A 211 -10.27 2.80 -2.82
CA GLU A 211 -11.26 1.74 -2.56
C GLU A 211 -10.95 0.90 -1.31
N LEU A 212 -9.68 0.81 -0.94
CA LEU A 212 -9.23 0.07 0.24
C LEU A 212 -9.58 0.80 1.54
N GLU A 213 -9.42 2.12 1.59
CA GLU A 213 -9.72 2.96 2.77
C GLU A 213 -11.19 2.90 3.21
N LYS A 214 -12.09 2.51 2.30
CA LYS A 214 -13.52 2.34 2.59
C LYS A 214 -13.79 1.13 3.47
N LEU A 215 -12.92 0.11 3.45
CA LEU A 215 -13.08 -1.16 4.18
C LEU A 215 -12.78 -1.03 5.67
N GLU A 216 -13.62 -1.64 6.52
CA GLU A 216 -13.36 -1.72 7.96
C GLU A 216 -12.07 -2.50 8.26
N GLN A 217 -11.76 -3.51 7.44
CA GLN A 217 -10.49 -4.27 7.49
C GLN A 217 -9.27 -3.37 7.35
N TRP A 218 -9.32 -2.32 6.53
CA TRP A 218 -8.23 -1.35 6.36
C TRP A 218 -8.15 -0.35 7.51
N LYS A 219 -9.29 0.07 8.07
CA LYS A 219 -9.36 1.06 9.16
C LYS A 219 -8.95 0.47 10.51
N LYS A 220 -9.28 -0.79 10.78
CA LYS A 220 -9.06 -1.45 12.08
C LYS A 220 -7.74 -2.19 12.20
N ALA A 221 -7.18 -2.73 11.11
CA ALA A 221 -5.93 -3.47 11.16
C ALA A 221 -4.78 -2.66 11.79
N GLU A 222 -3.85 -3.36 12.43
CA GLU A 222 -2.72 -2.77 13.15
C GLU A 222 -1.60 -2.35 12.18
N LYS A 223 -1.37 -3.09 11.10
CA LYS A 223 -0.17 -2.97 10.27
C LYS A 223 -0.48 -2.97 8.78
N LEU A 224 0.23 -2.13 8.04
CA LEU A 224 0.20 -2.05 6.58
C LEU A 224 1.58 -2.28 5.96
N GLU A 225 1.64 -3.19 4.99
CA GLU A 225 2.76 -3.29 4.05
C GLU A 225 2.28 -3.15 2.60
N LEU A 226 2.87 -2.22 1.84
CA LEU A 226 2.72 -2.14 0.39
C LEU A 226 4.09 -2.36 -0.27
N TRP A 227 4.29 -3.57 -0.79
CA TRP A 227 5.55 -3.97 -1.45
C TRP A 227 5.40 -3.90 -2.97
N ARG A 228 6.47 -3.51 -3.68
CA ARG A 228 6.54 -3.47 -5.16
C ARG A 228 5.50 -2.53 -5.82
N PHE A 229 5.01 -1.55 -5.06
CA PHE A 229 4.11 -0.50 -5.51
C PHE A 229 4.74 0.88 -5.27
N ASN A 230 4.49 1.80 -6.19
CA ASN A 230 4.64 3.23 -5.96
C ASN A 230 3.34 3.76 -5.36
N PHE A 231 3.31 3.96 -4.04
CA PHE A 231 2.16 4.56 -3.36
C PHE A 231 2.02 6.03 -3.79
N VAL A 232 0.83 6.41 -4.25
CA VAL A 232 0.54 7.76 -4.80
C VAL A 232 -0.70 8.42 -4.23
N SER A 233 -1.29 7.83 -3.18
CA SER A 233 -2.27 8.50 -2.34
C SER A 233 -1.56 9.37 -1.26
N PRO A 234 -2.20 10.41 -0.70
CA PRO A 234 -1.65 11.17 0.42
C PRO A 234 -1.31 10.28 1.63
N ILE A 235 -0.25 10.63 2.36
CA ILE A 235 0.27 9.80 3.45
C ILE A 235 -0.73 9.67 4.60
N GLU A 236 -1.61 10.65 4.77
CA GLU A 236 -2.64 10.73 5.80
C GLU A 236 -3.72 9.62 5.67
N LYS A 237 -3.80 8.95 4.52
CA LYS A 237 -4.68 7.78 4.32
C LYS A 237 -4.13 6.48 4.92
N ILE A 238 -2.89 6.49 5.42
CA ILE A 238 -2.22 5.30 5.99
C ILE A 238 -1.51 5.56 7.34
N ILE A 239 -1.65 6.74 7.93
CA ILE A 239 -1.11 7.04 9.28
C ILE A 239 -1.97 6.48 10.43
N HIS A 240 -3.17 5.94 10.18
CA HIS A 240 -4.03 5.38 11.23
C HIS A 240 -3.57 3.99 11.70
N PHE A 241 -2.65 3.35 11.00
CA PHE A 241 -2.01 2.08 11.39
C PHE A 241 -1.00 2.30 12.55
N VAL A 242 -0.68 1.23 13.28
CA VAL A 242 0.40 1.16 14.28
C VAL A 242 1.76 1.08 13.58
N GLU A 243 1.86 0.26 12.53
CA GLU A 243 3.07 0.09 11.72
C GLU A 243 2.78 0.21 10.22
N VAL A 244 3.66 0.90 9.49
CA VAL A 244 3.54 1.15 8.04
C VAL A 244 4.88 0.89 7.34
N ASN A 245 4.84 0.20 6.20
CA ASN A 245 6.00 -0.05 5.33
C ASN A 245 5.57 0.13 3.86
N VAL A 246 6.03 1.20 3.21
CA VAL A 246 5.62 1.60 1.85
C VAL A 246 6.78 2.10 1.01
N PHE A 247 6.62 2.12 -0.31
CA PHE A 247 7.54 2.79 -1.25
C PHE A 247 6.84 3.95 -1.95
N LEU A 248 7.48 5.12 -1.98
CA LEU A 248 7.07 6.33 -2.68
C LEU A 248 8.22 6.72 -3.64
N LYS A 249 7.95 6.87 -4.94
CA LYS A 249 8.96 7.22 -5.95
C LYS A 249 9.65 8.57 -5.65
N MET A 250 8.88 9.53 -5.14
CA MET A 250 9.33 10.85 -4.72
C MET A 250 8.81 11.14 -3.31
N VAL A 251 9.65 11.76 -2.48
CA VAL A 251 9.31 12.27 -1.14
C VAL A 251 9.85 13.70 -1.01
N SER A 252 9.25 14.50 -0.14
CA SER A 252 9.64 15.88 0.19
C SER A 252 9.76 16.11 1.69
N MET A 253 10.30 17.25 2.11
CA MET A 253 10.29 17.65 3.52
C MET A 253 8.88 17.88 4.07
N ASN A 254 7.89 18.18 3.23
CA ASN A 254 6.50 18.33 3.68
C ASN A 254 5.96 17.00 4.23
N ASP A 255 6.11 15.92 3.47
CA ASP A 255 5.70 14.57 3.89
C ASP A 255 6.39 14.16 5.21
N VAL A 256 7.68 14.52 5.34
CA VAL A 256 8.47 14.26 6.55
C VAL A 256 7.96 15.05 7.76
N LEU A 257 7.56 16.31 7.56
CA LEU A 257 7.01 17.17 8.61
C LEU A 257 5.59 16.76 9.03
N GLU A 258 4.78 16.28 8.09
CA GLU A 258 3.43 15.76 8.38
C GLU A 258 3.49 14.49 9.20
N VAL A 259 4.24 13.47 8.77
CA VAL A 259 4.42 12.22 9.53
C VAL A 259 5.03 12.53 10.91
N LYS A 260 6.01 13.43 11.00
CA LYS A 260 6.58 13.91 12.28
C LYS A 260 5.51 14.55 13.19
N LYS A 261 4.68 15.46 12.67
CA LYS A 261 3.60 16.13 13.41
C LYS A 261 2.62 15.10 13.98
N ILE A 262 2.21 14.12 13.18
CA ILE A 262 1.27 13.07 13.59
C ILE A 262 1.88 12.14 14.65
N PHE A 263 3.15 11.73 14.52
CA PHE A 263 3.84 10.95 15.56
C PHE A 263 3.96 11.68 16.90
N LEU A 264 4.04 13.01 16.92
CA LEU A 264 4.13 13.79 18.16
C LEU A 264 2.77 13.97 18.85
N GLN A 265 1.67 13.81 18.10
CA GLN A 265 0.29 13.99 18.54
C GLN A 265 -0.44 12.67 18.84
N SER A 266 -0.07 11.57 18.18
CA SER A 266 -0.72 10.26 18.28
C SER A 266 0.05 9.30 19.18
N SER A 267 -0.67 8.58 20.04
CA SER A 267 -0.13 7.47 20.83
C SER A 267 -0.24 6.10 20.15
N LYS A 268 -0.81 6.02 18.93
CA LYS A 268 -1.01 4.74 18.20
C LYS A 268 0.17 4.36 17.30
N LEU A 269 0.80 5.32 16.62
CA LEU A 269 1.88 5.02 15.67
C LEU A 269 3.15 4.60 16.42
N GLN A 270 3.73 3.48 16.01
CA GLN A 270 5.00 2.97 16.55
C GLN A 270 6.10 2.98 15.49
N LYS A 271 5.78 2.66 14.22
CA LYS A 271 6.76 2.69 13.13
C LYS A 271 6.16 3.09 11.77
N VAL A 272 6.82 3.98 11.04
CA VAL A 272 6.57 4.23 9.61
C VAL A 272 7.88 4.12 8.87
N SER A 273 7.95 3.27 7.83
CA SER A 273 9.12 3.07 6.98
C SER A 273 8.75 3.45 5.55
N ILE A 274 9.35 4.53 5.04
CA ILE A 274 9.16 5.03 3.67
C ILE A 274 10.43 4.77 2.87
N LYS A 275 10.30 3.94 1.83
CA LYS A 275 11.34 3.67 0.84
C LYS A 275 11.18 4.61 -0.35
N TYR A 276 12.28 5.09 -0.94
CA TYR A 276 12.20 6.03 -2.05
C TYR A 276 13.44 6.04 -2.97
N ASP A 277 13.22 6.50 -4.21
CA ASP A 277 14.29 6.74 -5.20
C ASP A 277 14.84 8.17 -5.06
N TYR A 278 13.93 9.15 -5.16
CA TYR A 278 14.23 10.58 -5.22
C TYR A 278 13.60 11.35 -4.05
N PHE A 279 14.29 12.41 -3.62
CA PHE A 279 13.83 13.32 -2.58
C PHE A 279 14.02 14.75 -3.07
N LYS A 280 12.95 15.55 -3.05
CA LYS A 280 12.84 16.81 -3.80
C LYS A 280 13.75 17.93 -3.27
N ASP A 281 13.90 17.98 -1.96
CA ASP A 281 14.44 19.07 -1.16
C ASP A 281 15.36 18.52 -0.05
N ALA A 282 16.27 17.61 -0.44
CA ALA A 282 17.12 16.86 0.50
C ALA A 282 18.18 17.72 1.21
N ASP A 283 18.47 18.91 0.68
CA ASP A 283 19.26 19.95 1.31
C ASP A 283 18.60 20.50 2.59
N GLN A 284 17.25 20.52 2.62
CA GLN A 284 16.50 21.05 3.76
C GLN A 284 16.49 20.14 5.00
N PHE A 285 16.92 18.87 4.90
CA PHE A 285 16.96 17.95 6.05
C PHE A 285 17.67 18.55 7.27
N ILE A 286 18.86 19.13 7.07
CA ILE A 286 19.67 19.68 8.17
C ILE A 286 19.05 20.96 8.76
N PRO A 287 18.72 22.02 7.98
CA PRO A 287 18.14 23.24 8.56
C PRO A 287 16.74 23.06 9.14
N VAL A 288 15.94 22.09 8.66
CA VAL A 288 14.55 21.88 9.13
C VAL A 288 14.46 20.88 10.30
N LEU A 289 15.28 19.82 10.31
CA LEU A 289 15.28 18.83 11.40
C LEU A 289 16.32 19.13 12.49
N GLY A 290 17.34 19.94 12.19
CA GLY A 290 18.35 20.37 13.16
C GLY A 290 19.41 19.31 13.47
N GLN A 291 19.83 19.26 14.73
CA GLN A 291 20.93 18.40 15.19
C GLN A 291 20.58 16.91 15.06
N PHE A 292 21.50 16.14 14.49
CA PHE A 292 21.40 14.69 14.30
C PHE A 292 22.55 13.94 14.96
N GLN A 293 22.34 12.66 15.23
CA GLN A 293 23.41 11.68 15.39
C GLN A 293 23.74 11.06 14.02
N TYR A 294 25.02 10.93 13.69
CA TYR A 294 25.49 10.20 12.51
C TYR A 294 26.06 8.84 12.90
N LYS A 295 25.62 7.78 12.22
CA LYS A 295 26.11 6.40 12.37
C LYS A 295 26.50 5.82 11.01
N PRO A 296 27.80 5.70 10.68
CA PRO A 296 28.25 4.95 9.52
C PRO A 296 28.19 3.44 9.81
N SER A 297 27.86 2.64 8.79
CA SER A 297 27.86 1.18 8.85
C SER A 297 29.02 0.60 8.04
N GLN A 298 29.64 -0.47 8.55
CA GLN A 298 30.67 -1.24 7.85
C GLN A 298 30.19 -1.84 6.51
N TYR A 299 28.86 -1.94 6.31
CA TYR A 299 28.23 -2.41 5.08
C TYR A 299 27.89 -1.28 4.09
N GLY A 300 28.47 -0.08 4.26
CA GLY A 300 28.29 1.05 3.36
C GLY A 300 26.92 1.74 3.47
N GLU A 301 26.23 1.56 4.60
CA GLU A 301 25.06 2.37 4.96
C GLU A 301 25.51 3.63 5.71
N ARG A 302 24.82 4.74 5.48
CA ARG A 302 25.00 6.00 6.21
C ARG A 302 23.66 6.36 6.83
N LYS A 303 23.63 6.57 8.15
CA LYS A 303 22.41 6.84 8.91
C LYS A 303 22.51 8.16 9.65
N TRP A 304 21.52 9.03 9.45
CA TRP A 304 21.35 10.29 10.16
C TRP A 304 20.05 10.19 10.97
N SER A 305 20.15 10.37 12.29
CA SER A 305 19.03 10.17 13.21
C SER A 305 18.76 11.44 14.03
N TRP A 306 17.53 11.94 13.96
CA TRP A 306 17.02 13.09 14.73
C TRP A 306 16.06 12.62 15.81
N PHE A 307 16.12 13.23 17.00
CA PHE A 307 15.35 12.80 18.17
C PHE A 307 14.46 13.94 18.67
N TYR A 308 13.17 13.64 18.90
CA TYR A 308 12.18 14.61 19.36
C TYR A 308 11.39 14.08 20.56
N ARG A 309 11.17 14.95 21.55
CA ARG A 309 10.36 14.62 22.74
C ARG A 309 8.92 14.35 22.30
N HIS A 310 8.42 13.17 22.62
CA HIS A 310 7.01 12.86 22.45
C HIS A 310 6.16 13.56 23.54
N SER A 311 4.86 13.68 23.32
CA SER A 311 3.91 14.25 24.29
C SER A 311 3.83 13.42 25.59
N ASN A 312 4.00 12.10 25.48
CA ASN A 312 4.30 11.20 26.60
C ASN A 312 5.83 11.13 26.81
N SER A 313 6.32 11.63 27.94
CA SER A 313 7.74 11.71 28.30
C SER A 313 8.48 10.38 28.40
N ASN A 314 7.77 9.25 28.47
CA ASN A 314 8.37 7.91 28.43
C ASN A 314 8.77 7.49 27.01
N HIS A 315 8.47 8.31 25.99
CA HIS A 315 8.78 8.03 24.59
C HIS A 315 9.52 9.18 23.89
N VAL A 316 10.24 8.82 22.83
CA VAL A 316 10.98 9.72 21.93
C VAL A 316 10.70 9.32 20.50
N LEU A 317 10.32 10.28 19.66
CA LEU A 317 10.28 10.06 18.20
C LEU A 317 11.71 10.12 17.67
N CYS A 318 12.19 9.02 17.13
CA CYS A 318 13.38 8.98 16.27
C CYS A 318 12.94 9.07 14.81
N ILE A 319 13.57 9.95 14.03
CA ILE A 319 13.50 9.96 12.56
C ILE A 319 14.90 9.58 12.06
N THR A 320 15.02 8.52 11.27
CA THR A 320 16.30 8.07 10.69
C THR A 320 16.24 8.08 9.17
N GLN A 321 17.05 8.93 8.53
CA GLN A 321 17.33 8.85 7.10
C GLN A 321 18.48 7.85 6.90
N THR A 322 18.31 6.88 6.00
CA THR A 322 19.35 5.93 5.59
C THR A 322 19.63 6.07 4.10
N SER A 323 20.91 6.20 3.75
CA SER A 323 21.43 6.14 2.39
C SER A 323 22.48 5.04 2.24
N HIS A 324 22.64 4.51 1.04
CA HIS A 324 23.60 3.45 0.72
C HIS A 324 24.64 3.93 -0.30
N ILE A 325 25.86 3.40 -0.22
CA ILE A 325 26.93 3.66 -1.21
C ILE A 325 26.69 2.88 -2.53
N THR A 326 25.86 1.83 -2.49
CA THR A 326 25.43 1.03 -3.65
C THR A 326 24.01 1.41 -4.10
N PRO A 327 23.60 1.10 -5.36
CA PRO A 327 22.25 1.36 -5.85
C PRO A 327 21.22 0.47 -5.15
N LYS A 328 20.78 0.92 -3.97
CA LYS A 328 19.67 0.41 -3.18
C LYS A 328 18.69 1.58 -2.94
N PRO A 329 17.37 1.32 -2.78
CA PRO A 329 16.43 2.36 -2.41
C PRO A 329 16.86 3.02 -1.09
N LYS A 330 16.58 4.31 -0.95
CA LYS A 330 16.83 5.06 0.29
C LYS A 330 15.64 4.86 1.24
N TYR A 331 15.85 5.10 2.53
CA TYR A 331 14.83 4.93 3.55
C TYR A 331 14.73 6.17 4.44
N ILE A 332 13.52 6.53 4.83
CA ILE A 332 13.26 7.32 6.04
C ILE A 332 12.40 6.46 6.96
N GLU A 333 12.87 6.24 8.18
CA GLU A 333 12.13 5.52 9.22
C GLU A 333 11.77 6.47 10.36
N PHE A 334 10.50 6.47 10.76
CA PHE A 334 9.99 7.11 11.96
C PHE A 334 9.71 5.99 12.97
N VAL A 335 10.27 6.10 14.18
CA VAL A 335 10.14 5.07 15.21
C VAL A 335 9.88 5.72 16.57
N LEU A 336 8.86 5.25 17.29
CA LEU A 336 8.60 5.64 18.67
C LEU A 336 9.42 4.76 19.62
N LEU A 337 10.55 5.29 20.09
CA LEU A 337 11.43 4.63 21.07
C LEU A 337 10.97 4.94 22.50
N LYS A 338 11.32 4.12 23.48
CA LYS A 338 11.18 4.50 24.90
C LYS A 338 12.37 5.36 25.32
N THR A 339 12.15 6.36 26.16
CA THR A 339 13.20 7.27 26.64
C THR A 339 14.35 6.55 27.36
N LEU A 340 14.04 5.40 27.99
CA LEU A 340 15.01 4.54 28.68
C LEU A 340 15.87 3.65 27.76
N ASP A 341 15.48 3.50 26.49
CA ASP A 341 16.22 2.69 25.51
C ASP A 341 17.28 3.51 24.74
N LEU A 342 17.33 4.83 24.94
CA LEU A 342 18.29 5.72 24.28
C LEU A 342 19.69 5.63 24.90
N THR A 343 20.71 5.58 24.05
CA THR A 343 22.11 5.73 24.46
C THR A 343 22.40 7.17 24.89
N ARG A 344 23.47 7.35 25.69
CA ARG A 344 23.94 8.67 26.14
C ARG A 344 24.11 9.68 24.99
N ALA A 345 24.66 9.25 23.86
CA ALA A 345 24.90 10.13 22.71
C ALA A 345 23.60 10.53 21.98
N GLU A 346 22.50 9.79 22.16
CA GLU A 346 21.18 10.14 21.61
C GLU A 346 20.43 11.08 22.56
N LEU A 347 20.58 10.87 23.88
CA LEU A 347 20.14 11.81 24.91
C LEU A 347 20.85 13.17 24.78
N GLU A 348 22.14 13.19 24.45
CA GLU A 348 22.91 14.44 24.22
C GLU A 348 22.47 15.20 22.95
N VAL A 349 21.83 14.54 21.98
CA VAL A 349 21.17 15.19 20.83
C VAL A 349 19.75 15.68 21.19
N LEU A 350 19.02 14.95 22.03
CA LEU A 350 17.66 15.30 22.50
C LEU A 350 17.65 16.40 23.59
N TYR A 351 18.76 16.53 24.32
CA TYR A 351 18.99 17.49 25.39
C TYR A 351 20.39 18.13 25.24
N PRO A 352 20.63 18.95 24.20
CA PRO A 352 21.93 19.59 23.99
C PRO A 352 22.24 20.53 25.17
N TYR A 353 23.29 20.20 25.91
CA TYR A 353 23.76 21.01 27.04
C TYR A 353 24.18 22.40 26.57
N LYS A 354 23.50 23.44 27.07
CA LYS A 354 24.03 24.81 26.99
C LYS A 354 25.34 24.85 27.78
N ARG A 355 26.47 24.98 27.08
CA ARG A 355 27.72 25.43 27.71
C ARG A 355 27.49 26.85 28.23
N CYS A 356 27.49 27.02 29.55
CA CYS A 356 27.72 28.33 30.14
C CYS A 356 29.21 28.66 29.96
N GLU A 357 29.54 29.60 29.09
CA GLU A 357 30.90 30.13 29.01
C GLU A 357 31.22 30.94 30.28
N PRO A 358 32.31 30.62 31.01
CA PRO A 358 32.68 31.36 32.21
C PRO A 358 33.34 32.69 31.81
N THR A 359 32.53 33.74 31.65
CA THR A 359 32.98 35.13 31.43
C THR A 359 33.58 35.75 32.70
N LEU A 360 34.66 35.14 33.19
CA LEU A 360 35.37 35.50 34.41
C LEU A 360 36.19 36.80 34.23
N LYS A 361 35.51 37.95 34.28
CA LYS A 361 36.15 39.25 34.45
C LYS A 361 36.76 39.34 35.86
N LEU A 362 38.06 39.05 35.96
CA LEU A 362 38.85 39.22 37.18
C LEU A 362 39.07 40.70 37.51
N THR A 363 38.23 41.26 38.38
CA THR A 363 38.58 42.46 39.16
C THR A 363 39.33 42.03 40.43
N ARG A 364 40.52 42.61 40.66
CA ARG A 364 41.28 42.41 41.91
C ARG A 364 40.58 43.14 43.06
N GLY A 365 40.26 42.43 44.14
CA GLY A 365 39.70 43.04 45.36
C GLY A 365 39.53 42.06 46.52
N SER A 366 40.47 42.07 47.46
CA SER A 366 40.33 41.67 48.87
C SER A 366 39.60 40.35 49.22
N SER A 367 40.38 39.27 49.22
CA SER A 367 40.48 38.29 50.33
C SER A 367 39.25 37.97 51.19
N HIS A 368 38.64 36.80 50.93
CA HIS A 368 38.41 35.80 51.98
C HIS A 368 38.53 34.39 51.38
N ILE A 369 39.33 33.52 51.99
CA ILE A 369 39.58 32.15 51.50
C ILE A 369 38.60 31.19 52.18
N LEU A 370 37.69 30.62 51.41
CA LEU A 370 37.00 29.35 51.70
C LEU A 370 36.51 28.74 50.37
N LEU A 371 37.20 27.71 49.88
CA LEU A 371 36.88 27.06 48.60
C LEU A 371 37.31 25.58 48.62
N LEU A 372 36.47 24.73 48.02
CA LEU A 372 36.67 23.28 47.78
C LEU A 372 36.67 22.43 49.08
N PRO A 373 35.78 21.44 49.19
CA PRO A 373 35.96 20.22 48.40
C PRO A 373 34.65 19.63 47.81
N PHE A 374 34.58 19.57 46.48
CA PHE A 374 33.61 18.71 45.76
C PHE A 374 34.16 18.17 44.43
N ILE A 375 35.08 18.91 43.79
CA ILE A 375 35.68 18.57 42.49
C ILE A 375 36.65 17.37 42.56
N PHE A 376 37.16 17.01 43.74
CA PHE A 376 38.11 15.91 43.91
C PHE A 376 37.48 14.51 44.00
N LEU A 377 36.16 14.41 44.24
CA LEU A 377 35.48 13.13 44.49
C LEU A 377 35.12 12.34 43.21
N PHE A 378 35.08 12.99 42.05
CA PHE A 378 34.84 12.32 40.78
C PHE A 378 36.11 11.71 40.16
N LYS A 379 37.28 12.35 40.33
CA LYS A 379 38.53 11.92 39.69
C LYS A 379 39.16 10.64 40.27
N THR A 380 38.68 10.14 41.41
CA THR A 380 39.14 8.89 42.02
C THR A 380 38.26 7.68 41.67
N LEU A 381 37.04 7.88 41.19
CA LEU A 381 36.13 6.80 40.79
C LEU A 381 36.42 6.29 39.37
N ASP A 382 36.74 7.19 38.42
CA ASP A 382 37.15 6.82 37.05
C ASP A 382 38.42 5.94 37.00
N PHE A 383 39.25 5.99 38.06
CA PHE A 383 40.49 5.21 38.17
C PHE A 383 40.27 3.76 38.62
N LEU A 384 39.09 3.42 39.17
CA LEU A 384 38.81 2.09 39.75
C LEU A 384 37.96 1.17 38.88
N PHE A 385 37.32 1.68 37.82
CA PHE A 385 36.44 0.88 36.94
C PHE A 385 37.11 0.32 35.67
N ASN A 386 38.39 0.63 35.42
CA ASN A 386 39.10 0.31 34.17
C ASN A 386 40.04 -0.92 34.24
N PHE A 387 39.90 -1.79 35.23
CA PHE A 387 40.70 -3.03 35.32
C PHE A 387 39.85 -4.27 35.61
N SER A 388 39.80 -5.18 34.63
CA SER A 388 39.28 -6.53 34.79
C SER A 388 40.30 -7.41 35.53
N PHE A 389 39.90 -8.02 36.65
CA PHE A 389 40.68 -9.04 37.35
C PHE A 389 39.87 -10.35 37.51
N PRO A 390 40.53 -11.53 37.45
CA PRO A 390 39.86 -12.82 37.44
C PRO A 390 39.40 -13.27 38.83
N SER A 391 38.60 -14.33 38.86
CA SER A 391 37.95 -14.85 40.06
C SER A 391 38.93 -15.47 41.08
N SER A 392 39.04 -14.90 42.28
CA SER A 392 38.88 -15.65 43.54
C SER A 392 38.89 -14.76 44.79
N SER A 393 38.27 -15.27 45.86
CA SER A 393 38.49 -14.97 47.29
C SER A 393 38.37 -13.54 47.86
N ILE A 394 37.76 -13.48 49.05
CA ILE A 394 37.78 -12.39 50.05
C ILE A 394 37.24 -11.01 49.63
N MET A 395 37.77 -10.32 48.60
CA MET A 395 37.43 -8.90 48.32
C MET A 395 35.93 -8.65 48.11
N ASN A 396 35.23 -9.53 47.39
CA ASN A 396 33.79 -9.38 47.15
C ASN A 396 32.93 -9.39 48.43
N LYS A 397 33.41 -10.01 49.54
CA LYS A 397 32.68 -10.01 50.81
C LYS A 397 32.74 -8.66 51.52
N LEU A 398 33.85 -7.94 51.40
CA LEU A 398 33.98 -6.57 51.91
C LEU A 398 33.13 -5.58 51.11
N LEU A 399 33.10 -5.72 49.79
CA LEU A 399 32.30 -4.86 48.92
C LEU A 399 30.78 -5.03 49.14
N LEU A 400 30.29 -6.26 49.27
CA LEU A 400 28.89 -6.51 49.62
C LEU A 400 28.52 -5.96 51.01
N SER A 401 29.42 -6.07 51.99
CA SER A 401 29.19 -5.53 53.35
C SER A 401 28.95 -4.01 53.32
N LEU A 402 29.83 -3.27 52.64
CA LEU A 402 29.71 -1.81 52.51
C LEU A 402 28.41 -1.37 51.80
N LEU A 403 27.99 -2.11 50.76
CA LEU A 403 26.73 -1.85 50.07
C LEU A 403 25.50 -2.18 50.93
N PHE A 404 25.57 -3.19 51.79
CA PHE A 404 24.46 -3.55 52.68
C PHE A 404 24.23 -2.49 53.77
N PHE A 405 25.29 -1.94 54.36
CA PHE A 405 25.19 -0.87 55.35
C PHE A 405 24.69 0.46 54.76
N SER A 406 25.05 0.81 53.52
CA SER A 406 24.52 2.01 52.87
C SER A 406 23.03 1.90 52.54
N PHE A 407 22.55 0.69 52.21
CA PHE A 407 21.13 0.44 51.94
C PHE A 407 20.26 0.57 53.21
N LEU A 408 20.75 0.10 54.37
CA LEU A 408 20.04 0.25 55.64
C LEU A 408 19.81 1.72 56.03
N ALA A 409 20.80 2.59 55.78
CA ALA A 409 20.72 4.01 56.14
C ALA A 409 19.61 4.78 55.41
N ILE A 410 19.21 4.33 54.22
CA ILE A 410 18.17 4.99 53.39
C ILE A 410 16.76 4.59 53.87
N VAL A 411 16.58 3.36 54.36
CA VAL A 411 15.26 2.83 54.76
C VAL A 411 14.70 3.51 56.02
N PHE A 412 15.55 4.01 56.93
CA PHE A 412 15.13 4.65 58.17
C PHE A 412 14.92 6.18 58.07
N ALA A 413 15.08 6.77 56.87
CA ALA A 413 14.96 8.22 56.65
C ALA A 413 13.61 8.62 56.03
N HIS A 414 12.51 8.45 56.76
CA HIS A 414 11.18 8.98 56.41
C HIS A 414 10.48 9.60 57.64
N PRO A 415 10.24 10.92 57.69
CA PRO A 415 9.59 11.58 58.82
C PRO A 415 8.06 11.47 58.78
N HIS A 416 7.45 11.13 59.91
CA HIS A 416 6.00 10.98 60.09
C HIS A 416 5.47 12.06 61.06
N HIS A 417 4.56 12.94 60.63
CA HIS A 417 3.62 13.70 61.51
C HIS A 417 2.46 14.25 60.64
N HIS A 418 1.20 13.84 60.81
CA HIS A 418 0.19 14.07 61.87
C HIS A 418 -0.56 15.44 61.84
N HIS A 419 -1.89 15.36 61.77
CA HIS A 419 -2.85 16.49 61.80
C HIS A 419 -2.96 17.21 63.16
N HIS A 420 -3.43 18.48 63.17
CA HIS A 420 -4.43 18.92 64.19
C HIS A 420 -5.30 20.18 63.85
N LYS A 421 -6.51 19.93 63.32
CA LYS A 421 -7.86 20.51 63.65
C LYS A 421 -8.01 21.91 64.33
N LYS A 422 -8.84 22.82 63.73
CA LYS A 422 -9.93 23.60 64.41
C LYS A 422 -10.84 24.46 63.48
N ARG A 423 -12.13 24.57 63.89
CA ARG A 423 -13.27 25.54 63.67
C ARG A 423 -13.10 26.73 62.67
N GLY A 424 -14.14 27.27 61.99
CA GLY A 424 -15.59 26.95 61.88
C GLY A 424 -16.46 28.20 61.50
N GLY A 425 -17.60 28.07 60.79
CA GLY A 425 -18.48 29.20 60.36
C GLY A 425 -19.76 28.78 59.58
N VAL A 426 -20.78 29.67 59.42
CA VAL A 426 -22.17 29.30 59.00
C VAL A 426 -22.91 30.33 58.11
N LYS A 427 -23.71 29.86 57.11
CA LYS A 427 -24.95 30.42 56.46
C LYS A 427 -25.44 29.37 55.40
N LYS A 428 -26.71 28.95 55.15
CA LYS A 428 -28.07 29.56 54.94
C LYS A 428 -28.15 30.46 53.68
N ILE A 429 -29.15 30.48 52.76
CA ILE A 429 -30.54 29.93 52.60
C ILE A 429 -30.99 30.13 51.10
N VAL A 430 -32.06 29.61 50.41
CA VAL A 430 -32.86 28.34 50.36
C VAL A 430 -33.94 28.37 49.20
N LYS A 431 -34.18 27.25 48.46
CA LYS A 431 -35.28 26.98 47.45
C LYS A 431 -35.33 27.87 46.17
N VAL A 432 -36.13 27.68 45.08
CA VAL A 432 -37.40 26.95 44.73
C VAL A 432 -37.30 26.35 43.28
N ILE A 433 -37.69 25.10 42.90
CA ILE A 433 -38.97 24.57 42.27
C ILE A 433 -39.56 25.48 41.10
N THR A 434 -40.20 25.07 39.97
CA THR A 434 -41.10 23.91 39.62
C THR A 434 -41.36 23.71 38.08
N VAL A 435 -41.45 22.44 37.61
CA VAL A 435 -42.38 21.71 36.66
C VAL A 435 -43.34 22.52 35.71
N GLY A 436 -43.76 22.08 34.50
CA GLY A 436 -43.51 20.85 33.67
C GLY A 436 -44.65 20.49 32.66
N SER A 437 -44.74 19.22 32.21
CA SER A 437 -45.75 18.59 31.27
C SER A 437 -45.66 18.95 29.76
N GLY A 438 -46.08 18.13 28.76
CA GLY A 438 -46.74 16.79 28.76
C GLY A 438 -46.64 15.99 27.41
N LYS A 439 -47.35 14.86 27.30
CA LYS A 439 -47.49 13.88 26.15
C LYS A 439 -49.00 13.71 25.79
N PRO A 440 -49.51 12.85 24.85
CA PRO A 440 -48.94 11.80 23.94
C PRO A 440 -49.39 11.97 22.44
N GLY A 441 -49.29 11.05 21.45
CA GLY A 441 -48.57 9.76 21.28
C GLY A 441 -49.01 8.94 20.03
N PHE A 442 -48.33 7.79 19.82
CA PHE A 442 -48.84 6.49 19.25
C PHE A 442 -49.01 6.26 17.71
N PRO A 443 -49.05 4.99 17.17
CA PRO A 443 -48.01 4.59 16.20
C PRO A 443 -48.41 3.81 14.91
N GLY A 444 -47.52 3.88 13.90
CA GLY A 444 -46.93 2.70 13.20
C GLY A 444 -47.72 1.90 12.14
N LYS A 445 -47.00 1.43 11.09
CA LYS A 445 -47.35 0.24 10.27
C LYS A 445 -46.17 -0.26 9.41
N ARG A 446 -46.29 -1.49 8.90
CA ARG A 446 -45.32 -2.17 8.00
C ARG A 446 -45.59 -1.83 6.52
N PRO A 447 -44.60 -1.93 5.61
CA PRO A 447 -44.85 -2.03 4.17
C PRO A 447 -45.31 -3.45 3.76
N GLN A 448 -46.08 -3.55 2.69
CA GLN A 448 -46.36 -4.79 1.97
C GLN A 448 -46.39 -4.54 0.45
N LYS A 449 -46.40 -5.61 -0.36
CA LYS A 449 -46.13 -5.59 -1.81
C LYS A 449 -47.29 -5.03 -2.67
N HIS A 450 -46.94 -4.85 -3.96
CA HIS A 450 -47.74 -4.76 -5.21
C HIS A 450 -47.59 -3.39 -5.89
N SER A 451 -46.96 -3.22 -7.07
CA SER A 451 -46.89 -3.94 -8.38
C SER A 451 -47.89 -3.42 -9.40
N SER A 452 -47.44 -3.24 -10.66
CA SER A 452 -48.14 -2.63 -11.82
C SER A 452 -48.34 -1.10 -11.75
N SER A 453 -48.43 -0.34 -12.85
CA SER A 453 -47.86 -0.51 -14.21
C SER A 453 -48.00 0.79 -15.03
N SER A 454 -47.15 0.94 -16.07
CA SER A 454 -47.41 1.59 -17.38
C SER A 454 -47.84 3.07 -17.52
N SER A 455 -47.21 3.70 -18.53
CA SER A 455 -47.77 4.69 -19.49
C SER A 455 -48.30 6.06 -19.01
N SER A 456 -47.41 7.05 -19.06
CA SER A 456 -47.49 8.26 -19.92
C SER A 456 -48.84 8.92 -20.26
N SER A 457 -48.96 10.22 -19.95
CA SER A 457 -49.15 11.27 -20.97
C SER A 457 -48.74 12.65 -20.41
N SER A 458 -48.65 13.65 -21.28
CA SER A 458 -48.22 15.02 -20.95
C SER A 458 -49.42 15.95 -20.77
N SER A 459 -49.38 16.86 -19.77
CA SER A 459 -49.51 18.30 -20.03
C SER A 459 -49.22 19.15 -18.78
N SER A 460 -48.60 20.30 -19.04
CA SER A 460 -48.18 21.39 -18.15
C SER A 460 -49.10 21.80 -16.98
N GLU A 461 -48.48 22.10 -15.84
CA GLU A 461 -48.82 23.27 -15.02
C GLU A 461 -47.56 23.74 -14.26
N GLU A 462 -47.38 25.05 -14.08
CA GLU A 462 -46.14 25.62 -13.50
C GLU A 462 -46.19 25.61 -11.96
N ILE A 463 -45.20 24.97 -11.33
CA ILE A 463 -44.89 25.17 -9.91
C ILE A 463 -43.41 25.56 -9.79
N LEU A 464 -43.16 26.64 -9.05
CA LEU A 464 -41.84 27.24 -8.85
C LEU A 464 -40.86 26.20 -8.29
N ALA A 465 -39.79 25.93 -9.04
CA ALA A 465 -38.72 25.06 -8.58
C ALA A 465 -37.81 25.80 -7.58
N ASP A 466 -37.52 25.15 -6.46
CA ASP A 466 -36.40 25.51 -5.58
C ASP A 466 -35.08 25.53 -6.38
N PRO A 467 -34.09 26.36 -5.99
CA PRO A 467 -32.81 26.42 -6.68
C PRO A 467 -32.12 25.05 -6.67
N VAL A 468 -31.81 24.54 -7.86
CA VAL A 468 -31.06 23.30 -8.05
C VAL A 468 -29.74 23.40 -7.30
N THR A 469 -29.57 22.56 -6.28
CA THR A 469 -28.24 22.31 -5.71
C THR A 469 -27.47 21.47 -6.72
N ASP A 470 -26.73 22.13 -7.61
CA ASP A 470 -25.91 21.46 -8.61
C ASP A 470 -25.07 20.35 -7.97
N ALA A 471 -25.20 19.13 -8.50
CA ALA A 471 -24.34 18.04 -8.10
C ALA A 471 -22.89 18.42 -8.42
N PRO A 472 -21.90 18.05 -7.57
CA PRO A 472 -20.51 18.36 -7.85
C PRO A 472 -20.11 17.77 -9.22
N PRO A 473 -19.56 18.58 -10.14
CA PRO A 473 -19.37 18.18 -11.53
C PRO A 473 -18.44 16.97 -11.60
N LYS A 474 -18.77 16.02 -12.49
CA LYS A 474 -18.10 14.72 -12.59
C LYS A 474 -17.86 14.30 -14.04
N CYS A 475 -17.01 13.30 -14.19
CA CYS A 475 -16.83 12.59 -15.46
C CYS A 475 -17.82 11.41 -15.55
N ASP A 476 -18.19 11.03 -16.78
CA ASP A 476 -18.92 9.79 -17.03
C ASP A 476 -17.99 8.58 -16.79
N ASP A 477 -18.56 7.40 -16.49
CA ASP A 477 -17.79 6.17 -16.30
C ASP A 477 -16.92 5.84 -17.53
N GLY A 478 -15.67 5.44 -17.29
CA GLY A 478 -14.67 5.18 -18.34
C GLY A 478 -13.89 6.41 -18.82
N TRP A 479 -14.20 7.63 -18.34
CA TRP A 479 -13.40 8.82 -18.60
C TRP A 479 -12.39 9.07 -17.47
N LEU A 480 -11.13 9.35 -17.83
CA LEU A 480 -10.12 9.85 -16.89
C LEU A 480 -10.53 11.26 -16.41
N SER A 481 -10.25 11.57 -15.15
CA SER A 481 -10.64 12.85 -14.52
C SER A 481 -9.44 13.64 -14.04
N PHE A 482 -9.26 14.87 -14.54
CA PHE A 482 -8.12 15.74 -14.24
C PHE A 482 -8.57 17.11 -13.74
N LYS A 483 -7.95 17.60 -12.65
CA LYS A 483 -8.27 18.92 -12.08
C LYS A 483 -7.35 20.00 -12.66
N ARG A 484 -7.81 20.65 -13.72
CA ARG A 484 -7.12 21.77 -14.37
C ARG A 484 -7.40 23.11 -13.66
N PRO A 485 -6.59 24.15 -13.87
CA PRO A 485 -6.93 25.52 -13.43
C PRO A 485 -8.26 26.03 -14.00
N THR A 486 -8.68 25.49 -15.14
CA THR A 486 -9.94 25.80 -15.85
C THR A 486 -11.17 24.99 -15.36
N GLY A 487 -10.99 24.06 -14.41
CA GLY A 487 -12.06 23.24 -13.83
C GLY A 487 -11.76 21.74 -13.86
N LEU A 488 -12.79 20.90 -13.62
CA LEU A 488 -12.67 19.45 -13.83
C LEU A 488 -12.77 19.14 -15.33
N TRP A 489 -11.73 18.50 -15.85
CA TRP A 489 -11.61 18.07 -17.23
C TRP A 489 -11.69 16.55 -17.31
N CYS A 490 -12.39 16.03 -18.31
CA CYS A 490 -12.64 14.62 -18.52
C CYS A 490 -12.02 14.18 -19.83
N VAL A 491 -11.21 13.12 -19.82
CA VAL A 491 -10.51 12.60 -21.00
C VAL A 491 -10.89 11.14 -21.24
N LEU A 492 -11.45 10.86 -22.42
CA LEU A 492 -11.63 9.50 -22.94
C LEU A 492 -10.44 9.15 -23.82
N VAL A 493 -9.68 8.12 -23.46
CA VAL A 493 -8.75 7.47 -24.38
C VAL A 493 -9.50 6.37 -25.13
N GLY A 494 -9.30 6.24 -26.44
CA GLY A 494 -10.00 5.24 -27.25
C GLY A 494 -9.20 4.70 -28.44
N ASN A 495 -9.62 3.53 -28.91
CA ASN A 495 -9.02 2.80 -30.03
C ASN A 495 -10.03 2.36 -31.12
N LYS A 496 -11.31 2.73 -31.03
CA LYS A 496 -12.39 2.20 -31.89
C LYS A 496 -13.00 3.30 -32.79
N GLY A 497 -13.58 2.91 -33.92
CA GLY A 497 -14.34 3.80 -34.80
C GLY A 497 -13.85 3.95 -36.24
N GLY A 498 -12.82 3.21 -36.65
CA GLY A 498 -12.17 3.40 -37.96
C GLY A 498 -11.34 2.19 -38.41
N GLY A 499 -10.83 2.24 -39.64
CA GLY A 499 -10.17 1.12 -40.30
C GLY A 499 -8.90 0.64 -39.58
N ASN A 500 -8.89 -0.62 -39.13
CA ASN A 500 -7.71 -1.34 -38.63
C ASN A 500 -6.90 -0.64 -37.51
N HIS A 501 -7.50 0.31 -36.79
CA HIS A 501 -6.83 1.17 -35.79
C HIS A 501 -5.74 2.09 -36.39
N GLN A 502 -5.92 2.61 -37.61
CA GLN A 502 -4.92 3.44 -38.34
C GLN A 502 -5.47 4.85 -38.67
N PHE A 503 -6.13 5.48 -37.70
CA PHE A 503 -6.80 6.78 -37.84
C PHE A 503 -5.86 7.93 -38.22
N SER A 504 -6.30 8.81 -39.10
CA SER A 504 -5.72 10.16 -39.22
C SER A 504 -6.09 11.04 -38.01
N HIS A 505 -5.39 12.16 -37.84
CA HIS A 505 -5.72 13.16 -36.81
C HIS A 505 -7.13 13.73 -37.02
N SER A 506 -7.52 14.01 -38.27
CA SER A 506 -8.87 14.47 -38.62
C SER A 506 -9.95 13.42 -38.38
N GLU A 507 -9.65 12.12 -38.52
CA GLU A 507 -10.58 11.05 -38.16
C GLU A 507 -10.73 10.91 -36.64
N ALA A 508 -9.63 11.05 -35.89
CA ALA A 508 -9.64 11.04 -34.43
C ALA A 508 -10.43 12.22 -33.84
N GLU A 509 -10.29 13.44 -34.38
CA GLU A 509 -11.09 14.60 -33.97
C GLU A 509 -12.59 14.35 -34.17
N LYS A 510 -13.01 13.80 -35.33
CA LYS A 510 -14.42 13.44 -35.62
C LYS A 510 -15.00 12.38 -34.68
N ILE A 511 -14.16 11.55 -34.06
CA ILE A 511 -14.60 10.60 -33.02
C ILE A 511 -14.77 11.33 -31.69
N CYS A 512 -13.94 12.33 -31.38
CA CYS A 512 -14.15 13.20 -30.22
C CYS A 512 -15.41 14.05 -30.33
N GLU A 513 -15.71 14.60 -31.51
CA GLU A 513 -16.93 15.37 -31.79
C GLU A 513 -18.20 14.56 -31.44
N GLN A 514 -18.24 13.27 -31.77
CA GLN A 514 -19.35 12.35 -31.43
C GLN A 514 -19.59 12.20 -29.92
N HIS A 515 -18.58 12.46 -29.09
CA HIS A 515 -18.68 12.44 -27.63
C HIS A 515 -18.91 13.83 -27.01
N SER A 516 -19.14 14.86 -27.83
CA SER A 516 -19.15 16.28 -27.43
C SER A 516 -17.82 16.69 -26.78
N ALA A 517 -16.72 16.28 -27.41
CA ALA A 517 -15.34 16.51 -27.01
C ALA A 517 -14.51 16.98 -28.22
N THR A 518 -13.25 17.33 -27.97
CA THR A 518 -12.22 17.62 -28.98
C THR A 518 -10.96 16.81 -28.63
N LEU A 519 -9.96 16.65 -29.51
CA LEU A 519 -8.70 16.04 -29.07
C LEU A 519 -8.08 16.89 -27.94
N THR A 520 -7.69 16.24 -26.84
CA THR A 520 -7.23 16.93 -25.63
C THR A 520 -5.78 17.37 -25.76
N GLY A 521 -5.46 18.54 -25.22
CA GLY A 521 -4.09 18.85 -24.82
C GLY A 521 -3.75 18.18 -23.48
N LEU A 522 -2.52 18.37 -23.01
CA LEU A 522 -2.00 17.79 -21.75
C LEU A 522 -1.50 18.88 -20.80
N GLN A 523 -2.09 19.00 -19.61
CA GLN A 523 -1.81 20.09 -18.68
C GLN A 523 -0.47 19.97 -17.95
N ASN A 524 0.02 18.74 -17.75
CA ASN A 524 1.22 18.44 -16.96
C ASN A 524 1.71 16.99 -17.21
N ASP A 525 2.84 16.63 -16.58
CA ASP A 525 3.44 15.30 -16.60
C ASP A 525 2.49 14.17 -16.16
N GLU A 526 1.59 14.43 -15.20
CA GLU A 526 0.63 13.44 -14.73
C GLU A 526 -0.48 13.18 -15.75
N GLU A 527 -1.09 14.22 -16.34
CA GLU A 527 -2.05 14.03 -17.44
C GLU A 527 -1.38 13.28 -18.60
N ARG A 528 -0.15 13.66 -18.97
CA ARG A 528 0.62 12.98 -20.03
C ARG A 528 0.79 11.50 -19.72
N MET A 529 1.21 11.15 -18.50
CA MET A 529 1.48 9.75 -18.16
C MET A 529 0.22 8.92 -17.93
N GLU A 530 -0.88 9.48 -17.41
CA GLU A 530 -2.13 8.72 -17.24
C GLU A 530 -2.83 8.46 -18.59
N VAL A 531 -2.80 9.41 -19.54
CA VAL A 531 -3.27 9.17 -20.93
C VAL A 531 -2.44 8.08 -21.60
N ALA A 532 -1.11 8.10 -21.45
CA ALA A 532 -0.24 7.04 -21.96
C ALA A 532 -0.56 5.67 -21.32
N ASN A 533 -0.75 5.63 -20.00
CA ASN A 533 -1.02 4.40 -19.25
C ASN A 533 -2.34 3.74 -19.71
N GLU A 534 -3.40 4.51 -19.94
CA GLU A 534 -4.68 3.97 -20.45
C GLU A 534 -4.58 3.57 -21.94
N ALA A 535 -3.85 4.32 -22.76
CA ALA A 535 -3.57 3.89 -24.13
C ALA A 535 -2.78 2.57 -24.18
N LEU A 536 -1.85 2.35 -23.25
CA LEU A 536 -1.10 1.10 -23.12
C LEU A 536 -1.99 -0.06 -22.67
N HIS A 537 -2.96 0.20 -21.79
CA HIS A 537 -3.97 -0.76 -21.38
C HIS A 537 -4.81 -1.23 -22.59
N GLN A 538 -5.34 -0.28 -23.37
CA GLN A 538 -6.15 -0.57 -24.57
C GLN A 538 -5.37 -1.22 -25.71
N LEU A 539 -4.09 -0.88 -25.89
CA LEU A 539 -3.17 -1.60 -26.78
C LEU A 539 -2.98 -3.06 -26.33
N GLY A 540 -2.91 -3.30 -25.01
CA GLY A 540 -2.87 -4.63 -24.41
C GLY A 540 -4.11 -5.47 -24.72
N GLU A 541 -5.32 -4.90 -24.60
CA GLU A 541 -6.58 -5.59 -24.94
C GLU A 541 -6.59 -6.11 -26.38
N ILE A 542 -6.08 -5.30 -27.33
CA ILE A 542 -5.98 -5.67 -28.76
C ILE A 542 -4.67 -6.38 -29.13
N LYS A 543 -3.84 -6.74 -28.14
CA LYS A 543 -2.58 -7.50 -28.26
C LYS A 543 -1.51 -6.83 -29.14
N ILE A 544 -1.43 -5.50 -29.09
CA ILE A 544 -0.45 -4.71 -29.83
C ILE A 544 0.57 -4.12 -28.84
N GLU A 545 1.86 -4.23 -29.16
CA GLU A 545 2.95 -3.96 -28.19
C GLU A 545 3.49 -2.50 -28.25
N ASN A 546 3.14 -1.75 -29.30
CA ASN A 546 3.38 -0.31 -29.43
C ASN A 546 2.31 0.39 -30.30
N GLY A 547 2.09 1.68 -30.06
CA GLY A 547 1.13 2.53 -30.77
C GLY A 547 1.34 4.00 -30.41
N ALA A 548 0.52 4.90 -30.94
CA ALA A 548 0.57 6.31 -30.56
C ALA A 548 -0.83 6.92 -30.37
N VAL A 549 -0.95 7.92 -29.51
CA VAL A 549 -2.20 8.64 -29.21
C VAL A 549 -2.18 10.00 -29.92
N TRP A 550 -3.22 10.31 -30.68
CA TRP A 550 -3.43 11.66 -31.20
C TRP A 550 -3.85 12.63 -30.08
N LEU A 551 -3.25 13.82 -30.09
CA LEU A 551 -3.49 14.90 -29.13
C LEU A 551 -3.95 16.18 -29.83
N GLY A 552 -4.64 17.04 -29.08
CA GLY A 552 -5.08 18.35 -29.52
C GLY A 552 -3.94 19.37 -29.51
N ALA A 553 -3.00 19.25 -30.44
CA ALA A 553 -1.98 20.26 -30.68
C ALA A 553 -1.48 20.28 -32.14
N GLU A 554 -1.21 21.48 -32.64
CA GLU A 554 -0.64 21.75 -33.96
C GLU A 554 0.64 22.59 -33.82
N THR A 555 1.57 22.47 -34.78
CA THR A 555 2.76 23.34 -34.82
C THR A 555 2.38 24.81 -34.97
N THR A 556 3.08 25.71 -34.28
CA THR A 556 2.88 27.15 -34.46
C THR A 556 3.34 27.59 -35.87
N PRO A 557 2.76 28.66 -36.47
CA PRO A 557 3.06 29.04 -37.87
C PRO A 557 4.53 29.33 -38.17
N ALA A 558 5.32 29.74 -37.17
CA ALA A 558 6.75 29.99 -37.32
C ALA A 558 7.62 28.71 -37.21
N CYS A 559 7.03 27.58 -36.81
CA CYS A 559 7.70 26.37 -36.34
C CYS A 559 7.16 25.09 -37.01
N LYS A 560 6.55 25.23 -38.21
CA LYS A 560 6.03 24.10 -39.01
C LYS A 560 7.12 23.07 -39.34
N GLN A 561 8.26 23.56 -39.82
CA GLN A 561 9.45 22.76 -40.12
C GLN A 561 10.58 23.05 -39.13
N LYS A 562 10.89 24.33 -38.90
CA LYS A 562 11.93 24.77 -37.97
C LYS A 562 11.62 24.30 -36.54
N ASN A 563 12.59 23.69 -35.87
CA ASN A 563 12.51 23.41 -34.44
C ASN A 563 12.63 24.74 -33.66
N CYS A 564 11.61 25.05 -32.86
CA CYS A 564 11.57 26.22 -31.98
C CYS A 564 11.80 25.86 -30.50
N GLY A 565 12.24 24.64 -30.21
CA GLY A 565 12.40 24.08 -28.88
C GLY A 565 11.15 23.30 -28.42
N PRO A 566 11.28 22.53 -27.32
CA PRO A 566 10.25 21.61 -26.82
C PRO A 566 9.04 22.31 -26.17
N HIS A 567 8.94 23.64 -26.24
CA HIS A 567 7.91 24.43 -25.56
C HIS A 567 7.19 25.43 -26.50
N ASP A 568 7.85 25.91 -27.55
CA ASP A 568 7.31 26.94 -28.45
C ASP A 568 6.96 26.42 -29.86
N THR A 569 7.38 25.20 -30.19
CA THR A 569 7.09 24.55 -31.48
C THR A 569 5.60 24.23 -31.66
N PHE A 570 4.90 23.87 -30.58
CA PHE A 570 3.50 23.43 -30.57
C PHE A 570 2.60 24.36 -29.74
N LYS A 571 1.33 24.45 -30.13
CA LYS A 571 0.24 25.03 -29.32
C LYS A 571 -0.91 24.04 -29.19
N TRP A 572 -1.56 24.02 -28.03
CA TRP A 572 -2.75 23.21 -27.80
C TRP A 572 -3.96 23.77 -28.56
N THR A 573 -4.81 22.89 -29.10
CA THR A 573 -6.04 23.23 -29.85
C THR A 573 -7.31 23.05 -29.02
N ASP A 574 -7.26 22.33 -27.90
CA ASP A 574 -8.44 22.00 -27.08
C ASP A 574 -9.12 23.19 -26.38
N GLY A 575 -8.50 24.38 -26.41
CA GLY A 575 -8.98 25.62 -25.78
C GLY A 575 -8.98 25.61 -24.24
N HIS A 576 -8.44 24.57 -23.60
CA HIS A 576 -8.57 24.33 -22.15
C HIS A 576 -7.26 23.96 -21.44
N THR A 577 -6.26 23.46 -22.18
CA THR A 577 -4.89 23.22 -21.71
C THR A 577 -4.10 24.52 -21.76
N ILE A 578 -3.48 24.91 -20.65
CA ILE A 578 -2.68 26.15 -20.58
C ILE A 578 -1.20 25.89 -20.30
N GLY A 579 -0.32 26.62 -20.99
CA GLY A 579 1.13 26.50 -20.81
C GLY A 579 1.73 25.18 -21.35
N THR A 580 2.97 24.91 -20.95
CA THR A 580 3.86 23.95 -21.64
C THR A 580 4.22 22.72 -20.80
N ALA A 581 3.72 22.60 -19.56
CA ALA A 581 4.15 21.57 -18.60
C ALA A 581 3.75 20.12 -18.97
N GLY A 582 2.85 19.93 -19.94
CA GLY A 582 2.59 18.62 -20.55
C GLY A 582 3.59 18.22 -21.64
N PHE A 583 4.39 19.15 -22.17
CA PHE A 583 5.35 18.85 -23.23
C PHE A 583 6.60 18.16 -22.67
N HIS A 584 6.80 16.90 -23.08
CA HIS A 584 8.02 16.13 -22.84
C HIS A 584 8.26 15.25 -24.07
N PHE A 585 9.22 15.68 -24.89
CA PHE A 585 9.49 15.10 -26.20
C PHE A 585 10.48 13.94 -26.15
N GLY A 586 10.47 13.10 -27.19
CA GLY A 586 11.49 12.09 -27.42
C GLY A 586 12.89 12.70 -27.62
N LYS A 587 13.92 11.84 -27.63
CA LYS A 587 15.29 12.26 -27.91
C LYS A 587 15.38 12.82 -29.34
N ASN A 588 15.82 14.08 -29.44
CA ASN A 588 15.89 14.89 -30.66
C ASN A 588 14.55 15.48 -31.17
N GLU A 589 13.43 15.24 -30.48
CA GLU A 589 12.14 15.84 -30.83
C GLU A 589 11.92 17.20 -30.12
N PRO A 590 11.11 18.12 -30.71
CA PRO A 590 10.55 18.09 -32.06
C PRO A 590 11.63 18.17 -33.14
N ASP A 591 11.60 17.31 -34.16
CA ASP A 591 12.60 17.33 -35.24
C ASP A 591 12.44 18.52 -36.22
N GLU A 592 13.23 18.52 -37.31
CA GLU A 592 13.12 19.50 -38.42
C GLU A 592 12.57 18.92 -39.75
N ASN A 593 11.93 17.75 -39.72
CA ASN A 593 11.24 17.18 -40.88
C ASN A 593 10.04 18.05 -41.29
N ASN A 594 9.85 18.20 -42.62
CA ASN A 594 8.62 18.73 -43.20
C ASN A 594 7.66 17.57 -43.46
N TYR A 595 6.55 17.55 -42.74
CA TYR A 595 5.52 16.50 -42.79
C TYR A 595 4.38 16.77 -43.79
N ASP A 596 4.57 17.75 -44.69
CA ASP A 596 3.57 18.34 -45.58
C ASP A 596 2.33 18.88 -44.82
N GLY A 597 1.25 19.22 -45.54
CA GLY A 597 0.10 19.93 -44.98
C GLY A 597 0.40 21.38 -44.56
N ILE A 598 -0.46 21.96 -43.71
CA ILE A 598 -0.32 23.35 -43.20
C ILE A 598 0.40 23.43 -41.85
N HIS A 599 0.30 22.39 -41.03
CA HIS A 599 0.94 22.20 -39.73
C HIS A 599 1.40 20.74 -39.61
N ALA A 600 2.27 20.42 -38.65
CA ALA A 600 2.42 19.05 -38.16
C ALA A 600 1.57 18.85 -36.90
N CYS A 601 1.16 17.60 -36.65
CA CYS A 601 0.34 17.19 -35.52
C CYS A 601 1.19 16.58 -34.41
N LEU A 602 0.69 16.64 -33.18
CA LEU A 602 1.32 16.04 -32.01
C LEU A 602 0.79 14.62 -31.77
N GLN A 603 1.71 13.66 -31.61
CA GLN A 603 1.36 12.33 -31.11
C GLN A 603 2.15 11.98 -29.85
N GLN A 604 1.58 11.12 -29.02
CA GLN A 604 2.24 10.53 -27.86
C GLN A 604 2.59 9.07 -28.13
N ILE A 605 3.85 8.69 -27.96
CA ILE A 605 4.33 7.32 -28.19
C ILE A 605 4.04 6.43 -26.98
N VAL A 606 3.47 5.25 -27.24
CA VAL A 606 3.02 4.29 -26.23
C VAL A 606 3.59 2.92 -26.55
N MET A 607 4.33 2.33 -25.61
CA MET A 607 5.03 1.05 -25.81
C MET A 607 5.09 0.22 -24.53
N THR A 608 5.05 -1.11 -24.64
CA THR A 608 5.23 -2.01 -23.49
C THR A 608 6.68 -2.03 -23.02
N LYS A 609 6.91 -2.16 -21.70
CA LYS A 609 8.27 -2.18 -21.12
C LYS A 609 8.99 -3.53 -21.26
N THR A 610 8.30 -4.50 -21.85
CA THR A 610 8.80 -5.83 -22.24
C THR A 610 9.13 -5.92 -23.72
N PHE A 611 8.85 -4.87 -24.51
CA PHE A 611 9.23 -4.81 -25.92
C PHE A 611 10.77 -4.83 -26.03
N LYS A 612 11.32 -5.94 -26.52
CA LYS A 612 12.76 -6.04 -26.77
C LYS A 612 13.10 -5.22 -28.01
N GLN A 613 14.13 -4.39 -27.93
CA GLN A 613 14.75 -3.67 -29.07
C GLN A 613 15.51 -4.65 -29.99
N GLN A 614 14.83 -5.67 -30.52
CA GLN A 614 15.42 -6.78 -31.28
C GLN A 614 14.74 -7.01 -32.64
N ALA A 615 14.46 -5.92 -33.37
CA ALA A 615 14.51 -5.88 -34.85
C ALA A 615 14.37 -4.44 -35.41
N HIS A 616 15.48 -3.86 -35.86
CA HIS A 616 15.57 -2.94 -37.02
C HIS A 616 14.63 -1.72 -37.15
N GLU A 617 14.15 -1.11 -36.06
CA GLU A 617 13.40 0.16 -36.12
C GLU A 617 14.05 1.26 -35.28
N GLU A 618 15.04 1.94 -35.87
CA GLU A 618 15.92 2.97 -35.25
C GLU A 618 15.18 4.09 -34.51
N TRP A 619 13.99 4.50 -34.98
CA TRP A 619 13.18 5.52 -34.31
C TRP A 619 12.76 5.13 -32.89
N LEU A 620 12.60 3.83 -32.58
CA LEU A 620 12.22 3.37 -31.25
C LEU A 620 13.27 3.68 -30.18
N ASP A 621 14.55 3.84 -30.56
CA ASP A 621 15.62 4.21 -29.64
C ASP A 621 15.58 5.70 -29.24
N ALA A 622 14.73 6.51 -29.89
CA ALA A 622 14.50 7.90 -29.53
C ALA A 622 13.43 8.07 -28.44
N PHE A 623 12.47 7.14 -28.32
CA PHE A 623 11.27 7.31 -27.51
C PHE A 623 11.16 6.36 -26.32
N LYS A 624 10.51 6.83 -25.26
CA LYS A 624 9.98 5.99 -24.18
C LYS A 624 8.45 6.10 -24.17
N HIS A 625 7.82 5.14 -23.52
CA HIS A 625 6.40 5.19 -23.22
C HIS A 625 6.02 6.50 -22.50
N GLY A 626 5.16 7.29 -23.14
CA GLY A 626 4.66 8.57 -22.67
C GLY A 626 5.37 9.81 -23.24
N ASP A 627 6.44 9.64 -24.02
CA ASP A 627 7.11 10.74 -24.73
C ASP A 627 6.29 11.23 -25.93
N LEU A 628 6.49 12.51 -26.29
CA LEU A 628 5.81 13.16 -27.41
C LEU A 628 6.69 13.21 -28.67
N ASP A 629 6.03 13.27 -29.82
CA ASP A 629 6.60 13.18 -31.16
C ASP A 629 5.87 14.12 -32.14
N LYS A 630 6.61 14.75 -33.07
CA LYS A 630 6.06 15.64 -34.10
C LYS A 630 5.82 14.83 -35.36
N TYR A 631 4.58 14.78 -35.87
CA TYR A 631 4.25 13.84 -36.94
C TYR A 631 3.27 14.38 -37.99
N LYS A 632 3.23 13.73 -39.16
CA LYS A 632 2.20 14.02 -40.19
C LYS A 632 0.81 13.65 -39.70
N CYS A 633 -0.13 14.57 -39.84
CA CYS A 633 -1.53 14.41 -39.41
C CYS A 633 -2.29 13.32 -40.19
N GLU A 634 -1.89 13.09 -41.45
CA GLU A 634 -2.57 12.20 -42.39
C GLU A 634 -1.67 11.02 -42.79
N ASN A 635 -2.28 9.87 -43.07
CA ASN A 635 -1.61 8.62 -43.47
C ASN A 635 -0.42 8.21 -42.56
N PRO A 636 -0.66 7.97 -41.25
CA PRO A 636 0.42 7.64 -40.30
C PRO A 636 1.05 6.27 -40.57
N GLU A 637 2.38 6.17 -40.49
CA GLU A 637 3.12 4.94 -40.79
C GLU A 637 3.74 4.27 -39.57
N LYS A 638 4.30 5.07 -38.66
CA LYS A 638 5.09 4.61 -37.50
C LYS A 638 4.66 5.34 -36.22
N PRO A 639 4.40 4.62 -35.12
CA PRO A 639 3.97 3.21 -35.13
C PRO A 639 2.72 3.04 -36.03
N LYS A 640 2.29 1.83 -36.39
CA LYS A 640 1.10 1.70 -37.27
C LYS A 640 -0.21 2.00 -36.55
N THR A 641 -0.33 1.58 -35.30
CA THR A 641 -1.57 1.74 -34.52
C THR A 641 -1.72 3.15 -33.98
N ARG A 642 -2.90 3.73 -34.17
CA ARG A 642 -3.33 5.01 -33.58
C ARG A 642 -4.48 4.80 -32.61
N LEU A 643 -4.39 5.54 -31.51
CA LEU A 643 -5.42 5.80 -30.53
C LEU A 643 -5.68 7.31 -30.52
N TYR A 644 -6.70 7.74 -29.79
CA TYR A 644 -7.05 9.15 -29.62
C TYR A 644 -7.37 9.44 -28.16
N ALA A 645 -7.18 10.70 -27.74
CA ALA A 645 -7.57 11.17 -26.42
C ALA A 645 -8.51 12.37 -26.54
N CYS A 646 -9.79 12.17 -26.22
CA CYS A 646 -10.85 13.17 -26.35
C CYS A 646 -11.12 13.88 -25.03
N GLY A 647 -10.97 15.20 -24.99
CA GLY A 647 -11.18 16.05 -23.81
C GLY A 647 -12.47 16.85 -23.86
N ARG A 648 -13.17 16.96 -22.71
CA ARG A 648 -14.31 17.87 -22.50
C ARG A 648 -14.42 18.26 -21.02
N LYS A 649 -15.22 19.29 -20.72
CA LYS A 649 -15.57 19.64 -19.33
C LYS A 649 -16.40 18.51 -18.69
N ALA A 650 -16.30 18.41 -17.38
CA ALA A 650 -17.20 17.61 -16.55
C ALA A 650 -18.67 18.04 -16.70
N ARG A 651 -19.57 17.09 -16.41
CA ARG A 651 -21.03 17.22 -16.41
C ARG A 651 -21.57 17.35 -15.00
#